data_AF-A0A2S9JNT6-F1
#
_entry.id   AF-A0A2S9JNT6-F1
#
_cell.length_a   1.000
_cell.length_b   1.000
_cell.length_c   1.000
_cell.angle_alpha   90.00
_cell.angle_beta   90.00
_cell.angle_gamma   90.00
#
_symmetry.space_group_name_H-M   'P 1'
#
loop_
_entity.id
_entity.type
_entity.pdbx_description
1 polymer ?
#
loop_
_entity_poly.entity_id
_entity_poly.type
_entity_poly.pdbx_seq_one_letter_code
_entity_poly.pdbx_strand_id
1 'polypeptide(L)'
;MIDQQGFSSIQPVYAHKGNTLSADSGIIYEDEVGRQFFEAFGNVVITQPSGTIIYSDRLHYDASPQIATLTNNVRMVDANSVLTTNHLIYKMRDKIGNYTGGGRIISKGDTITSRNAYYFENTQDAYFRNKVVVRTPDVKIYTDTMRYNSDQRMTYFFGPTNIKGNSGENLYTEKGNYNTEKGIANFNKNNLYTEGTRFLKGDSLYYDRARGVGKAYRNVVFVDTLDKFYAYGGYGLYDQADESITMTDKPLITMVVENDSTSSVPADSSEMASVDSLESDLMETKEDTVIVQIEEDDIVADKEIITATDSTQTTLPRDTAKVDSVYMTADTLYSRMIMLRDYKALDFKLDRSGGEIETDEDIDYGDEDDYGSEDSGIETDNLTQLSDAVKTAIDSVSIDSISAEGAIDSIPIDSASINRLKTDSVETVVAKKVEEKLAIAKPADIKKATLVDSTKKAAIKETARADIARSMAQDSILRQQATMPEEATADSLINQAIASAQTPDTTFRDTTNEAYLDTARTRIVKAYYNVRMFKSDLQAVADSVYYGMADSMFRFMGRPMIWAEGSQISSDTIYMQIQNQRMDNALLINNAFMVNAVLDTVKFNQLKGRKITAFFANNSIDRMYVDGNAENLSFATNDKTHRITEMFHDRGARIKIKMEGKKIIDYITIRKVDQKLYPFKQVTQENEVLPGFIWRPQDRPKSKEDMMNRKREVEKPAASTENAADENSFENTDDMVESVEEKVTPEEEDEVPALQEEEAPITTGEKEASKAAANEKKVAEKEVEPAEPTKEENAPDTE
;
A
#
# COMPACT_ATOMS: atom_id res chain seq x y z
N MET A 1 34.12 -13.53 68.87
CA MET A 1 32.72 -13.14 69.18
C MET A 1 32.40 -11.88 68.38
N ILE A 2 31.14 -11.47 68.28
CA ILE A 2 30.70 -10.47 67.29
C ILE A 2 31.30 -9.10 67.59
N ASP A 3 32.10 -8.58 66.65
CA ASP A 3 32.62 -7.21 66.66
C ASP A 3 31.82 -6.38 65.65
N GLN A 4 30.74 -5.75 66.10
CA GLN A 4 29.84 -4.94 65.27
C GLN A 4 30.34 -3.49 65.19
N GLN A 5 31.36 -3.25 64.36
CA GLN A 5 31.73 -1.88 63.97
C GLN A 5 30.74 -1.34 62.92
N GLY A 6 29.58 -0.90 63.41
CA GLY A 6 28.58 -0.21 62.60
C GLY A 6 27.79 0.81 63.42
N PHE A 7 27.80 2.08 62.99
CA PHE A 7 27.00 3.12 63.62
C PHE A 7 25.55 2.99 63.15
N SER A 8 24.72 2.36 63.98
CA SER A 8 23.27 2.31 63.79
C SER A 8 22.61 3.62 64.22
N SER A 9 21.62 4.07 63.46
CA SER A 9 20.91 5.34 63.70
C SER A 9 19.42 5.22 63.39
N ILE A 10 18.62 5.99 64.12
CA ILE A 10 17.17 6.16 63.90
C ILE A 10 16.98 7.49 63.19
N GLN A 11 16.17 7.48 62.13
CA GLN A 11 15.99 8.60 61.19
C GLN A 11 17.31 9.18 60.65
N PRO A 12 18.22 8.32 60.11
CA PRO A 12 19.48 8.80 59.54
C PRO A 12 19.24 9.76 58.37
N VAL A 13 20.11 10.75 58.26
CA VAL A 13 20.28 11.57 57.06
C VAL A 13 21.78 11.61 56.76
N TYR A 14 22.19 10.93 55.69
CA TYR A 14 23.56 10.85 55.23
C TYR A 14 23.73 11.68 53.96
N ALA A 15 24.74 12.55 53.92
CA ALA A 15 25.01 13.44 52.79
C ALA A 15 26.35 13.06 52.14
N HIS A 16 26.33 12.67 50.87
CA HIS A 16 27.54 12.24 50.15
C HIS A 16 27.59 12.82 48.73
N LYS A 17 28.64 13.60 48.43
CA LYS A 17 28.91 14.24 47.14
C LYS A 17 27.70 15.02 46.56
N GLY A 18 26.98 15.75 47.43
CA GLY A 18 25.80 16.54 47.09
C GLY A 18 24.47 15.76 47.13
N ASN A 19 24.51 14.42 47.17
CA ASN A 19 23.32 13.60 47.33
C ASN A 19 22.93 13.49 48.80
N THR A 20 21.64 13.41 49.09
CA THR A 20 21.10 13.16 50.44
C THR A 20 20.37 11.81 50.46
N LEU A 21 20.66 10.98 51.46
CA LEU A 21 20.08 9.65 51.64
C LEU A 21 19.49 9.57 53.05
N SER A 22 18.22 9.19 53.18
CA SER A 22 17.49 9.18 54.46
C SER A 22 16.54 7.99 54.57
N ALA A 23 16.20 7.57 55.79
CA ALA A 23 15.36 6.39 56.06
C ALA A 23 14.74 6.43 57.48
N ASP A 24 13.97 5.41 57.87
CA ASP A 24 13.51 5.24 59.26
C ASP A 24 14.65 4.74 60.18
N SER A 25 15.50 3.85 59.68
CA SER A 25 16.74 3.43 60.34
C SER A 25 17.84 3.10 59.32
N GLY A 26 19.08 3.04 59.78
CA GLY A 26 20.22 2.66 58.94
C GLY A 26 21.50 2.42 59.73
N ILE A 27 22.49 1.85 59.05
CA ILE A 27 23.79 1.44 59.60
C ILE A 27 24.88 1.86 58.61
N ILE A 28 25.88 2.61 59.08
CA ILE A 28 27.12 2.85 58.34
C ILE A 28 28.18 1.90 58.88
N TYR A 29 28.89 1.19 58.00
CA TYR A 29 30.00 0.30 58.35
C TYR A 29 31.11 0.34 57.28
N GLU A 30 32.29 -0.18 57.65
CA GLU A 30 33.44 -0.37 56.76
C GLU A 30 33.77 -1.87 56.67
N ASP A 31 34.35 -2.31 55.55
CA ASP A 31 34.87 -3.67 55.41
C ASP A 31 36.38 -3.78 55.73
N GLU A 32 36.91 -5.00 55.69
CA GLU A 32 38.34 -5.31 55.96
C GLU A 32 39.33 -4.60 55.01
N VAL A 33 38.84 -3.94 53.95
CA VAL A 33 39.62 -3.20 52.95
C VAL A 33 39.31 -1.69 53.01
N GLY A 34 38.55 -1.23 54.01
CA GLY A 34 38.22 0.18 54.23
C GLY A 34 37.16 0.76 53.28
N ARG A 35 36.34 -0.08 52.64
CA ARG A 35 35.22 0.39 51.79
C ARG A 35 34.02 0.75 52.68
N GLN A 36 33.49 1.96 52.50
CA GLN A 36 32.34 2.48 53.25
C GLN A 36 31.01 2.08 52.62
N PHE A 37 30.15 1.48 53.43
CA PHE A 37 28.79 1.07 53.06
C PHE A 37 27.74 1.73 53.96
N PHE A 38 26.57 2.00 53.40
CA PHE A 38 25.39 2.47 54.13
C PHE A 38 24.18 1.59 53.80
N GLU A 39 23.71 0.85 54.80
CA GLU A 39 22.46 0.08 54.77
C GLU A 39 21.34 0.92 55.37
N ALA A 40 20.18 0.97 54.72
CA ALA A 40 19.05 1.77 55.16
C ALA A 40 17.72 1.02 55.01
N PHE A 41 16.86 1.11 56.02
CA PHE A 41 15.64 0.32 56.17
C PHE A 41 14.45 1.20 56.54
N GLY A 42 13.33 0.95 55.86
CA GLY A 42 12.09 1.68 56.05
C GLY A 42 12.14 3.08 55.43
N ASN A 43 11.12 3.42 54.63
CA ASN A 43 10.88 4.78 54.17
C ASN A 43 12.07 5.47 53.48
N VAL A 44 12.93 4.72 52.79
CA VAL A 44 14.15 5.27 52.20
C VAL A 44 13.81 6.35 51.18
N VAL A 45 14.49 7.48 51.26
CA VAL A 45 14.46 8.58 50.28
C VAL A 45 15.88 9.01 49.95
N ILE A 46 16.22 8.92 48.66
CA ILE A 46 17.41 9.52 48.06
C ILE A 46 16.98 10.77 47.29
N THR A 47 17.68 11.88 47.49
CA THR A 47 17.49 13.14 46.75
C THR A 47 18.82 13.53 46.10
N GLN A 48 18.79 13.83 44.80
CA GLN A 48 19.98 14.22 44.03
C GLN A 48 20.01 15.73 43.73
N PRO A 49 21.20 16.31 43.44
CA PRO A 49 21.34 17.71 43.01
C PRO A 49 20.53 18.08 41.75
N SER A 50 20.16 17.10 40.92
CA SER A 50 19.30 17.29 39.74
C SER A 50 17.81 17.48 40.06
N GLY A 51 17.39 17.23 41.30
CA GLY A 51 15.98 17.21 41.70
C GLY A 51 15.31 15.84 41.59
N THR A 52 15.98 14.84 41.00
CA THR A 52 15.53 13.44 40.97
C THR A 52 15.42 12.88 42.39
N ILE A 53 14.30 12.20 42.69
CA ILE A 53 14.01 11.62 44.03
C ILE A 53 13.70 10.12 43.89
N ILE A 54 14.42 9.28 44.62
CA ILE A 54 14.22 7.81 44.64
C ILE A 54 13.70 7.37 46.01
N TYR A 55 12.55 6.72 46.02
CA TYR A 55 11.93 6.11 47.21
C TYR A 55 12.11 4.58 47.19
N SER A 56 12.30 3.94 48.35
CA SER A 56 12.20 2.47 48.50
C SER A 56 11.94 2.05 49.95
N ASP A 57 11.82 0.74 50.21
CA ASP A 57 11.75 0.19 51.57
C ASP A 57 13.12 -0.25 52.11
N ARG A 58 14.08 -0.53 51.23
CA ARG A 58 15.47 -0.86 51.58
C ARG A 58 16.46 -0.27 50.58
N LEU A 59 17.66 0.02 51.05
CA LEU A 59 18.80 0.47 50.27
C LEU A 59 20.10 -0.12 50.84
N HIS A 60 20.91 -0.70 49.97
CA HIS A 60 22.34 -0.91 50.17
C HIS A 60 23.11 0.10 49.31
N TYR A 61 23.98 0.92 49.90
CA TYR A 61 24.78 1.93 49.21
C TYR A 61 26.28 1.68 49.40
N ASP A 62 27.02 1.49 48.30
CA ASP A 62 28.48 1.52 48.29
C ASP A 62 28.96 2.94 47.92
N ALA A 63 29.63 3.59 48.87
CA ALA A 63 30.01 5.00 48.74
C ALA A 63 31.13 5.23 47.72
N SER A 64 32.01 4.25 47.49
CA SER A 64 33.19 4.41 46.63
C SER A 64 32.83 4.54 45.12
N PRO A 65 32.12 3.57 44.50
CA PRO A 65 31.64 3.71 43.12
C PRO A 65 30.36 4.57 43.01
N GLN A 66 29.73 4.88 44.16
CA GLN A 66 28.44 5.55 44.32
C GLN A 66 27.27 4.77 43.71
N ILE A 67 27.09 3.53 44.16
CA ILE A 67 26.03 2.63 43.66
C ILE A 67 25.00 2.41 44.76
N ALA A 68 23.74 2.76 44.46
CA ALA A 68 22.58 2.51 45.31
C ALA A 68 21.79 1.30 44.77
N THR A 69 21.71 0.23 45.55
CA THR A 69 20.88 -0.94 45.27
C THR A 69 19.61 -0.85 46.13
N LEU A 70 18.51 -0.43 45.52
CA LEU A 70 17.22 -0.22 46.18
C LEU A 70 16.30 -1.42 45.95
N THR A 71 15.62 -1.88 47.01
CA THR A 71 14.68 -3.01 46.91
C THR A 71 13.36 -2.75 47.63
N ASN A 72 12.31 -3.36 47.05
CA ASN A 72 10.88 -3.28 47.40
C ASN A 72 10.27 -1.87 47.29
N ASN A 73 9.10 -1.80 46.63
CA ASN A 73 8.30 -0.58 46.42
C ASN A 73 9.12 0.62 45.90
N VAL A 74 10.09 0.35 45.02
CA VAL A 74 10.99 1.38 44.50
C VAL A 74 10.21 2.30 43.56
N ARG A 75 10.29 3.61 43.80
CA ARG A 75 9.75 4.65 42.92
C ARG A 75 10.77 5.75 42.72
N MET A 76 11.28 5.90 41.50
CA MET A 76 12.06 7.07 41.09
C MET A 76 11.12 8.09 40.44
N VAL A 77 11.24 9.34 40.83
CA VAL A 77 10.53 10.49 40.25
C VAL A 77 11.59 11.42 39.67
N ASP A 78 11.48 11.67 38.38
CA ASP A 78 12.31 12.60 37.62
C ASP A 78 11.44 13.63 36.88
N ALA A 79 12.04 14.67 36.30
CA ALA A 79 11.30 15.83 35.76
C ALA A 79 10.17 15.48 34.76
N ASN A 80 10.41 14.52 33.86
CA ASN A 80 9.46 14.09 32.83
C ASN A 80 8.86 12.68 33.06
N SER A 81 9.36 11.89 34.04
CA SER A 81 8.99 10.48 34.16
C SER A 81 8.92 9.95 35.60
N VAL A 82 8.10 8.91 35.80
CA VAL A 82 8.01 8.15 37.06
C VAL A 82 8.26 6.67 36.78
N LEU A 83 9.31 6.11 37.38
CA LEU A 83 9.73 4.72 37.26
C LEU A 83 9.37 3.97 38.54
N THR A 84 8.61 2.87 38.44
CA THR A 84 8.31 1.97 39.57
C THR A 84 8.81 0.54 39.32
N THR A 85 9.47 -0.05 40.31
CA THR A 85 10.02 -1.43 40.28
C THR A 85 10.16 -1.99 41.71
N ASN A 86 10.53 -3.26 41.85
CA ASN A 86 10.92 -3.88 43.13
C ASN A 86 12.44 -4.02 43.30
N HIS A 87 13.24 -3.81 42.25
CA HIS A 87 14.70 -3.92 42.31
C HIS A 87 15.33 -2.94 41.32
N LEU A 88 16.00 -1.90 41.84
CA LEU A 88 16.68 -0.87 41.07
C LEU A 88 18.13 -0.76 41.53
N ILE A 89 19.08 -0.93 40.61
CA ILE A 89 20.47 -0.51 40.82
C ILE A 89 20.61 0.86 40.15
N TYR A 90 20.95 1.88 40.93
CA TYR A 90 21.10 3.25 40.46
C TYR A 90 22.52 3.76 40.74
N LYS A 91 23.25 4.09 39.68
CA LYS A 91 24.62 4.64 39.74
C LYS A 91 24.54 6.16 39.88
N MET A 92 24.82 6.70 41.06
CA MET A 92 24.58 8.12 41.37
C MET A 92 25.52 9.08 40.63
N ARG A 93 26.77 8.67 40.45
CA ARG A 93 27.80 9.44 39.72
C ARG A 93 27.54 9.47 38.21
N ASP A 94 27.06 8.35 37.65
CA ASP A 94 26.78 8.21 36.21
C ASP A 94 25.35 8.63 35.83
N LYS A 95 24.46 8.73 36.82
CA LYS A 95 23.01 8.92 36.72
C LYS A 95 22.28 7.90 35.85
N ILE A 96 22.59 6.63 36.07
CA ILE A 96 22.03 5.50 35.32
C ILE A 96 21.28 4.57 36.28
N GLY A 97 19.97 4.42 36.06
CA GLY A 97 19.14 3.39 36.68
C GLY A 97 19.08 2.12 35.85
N ASN A 98 19.05 0.95 36.50
CA ASN A 98 18.82 -0.36 35.88
C ASN A 98 17.85 -1.15 36.75
N TYR A 99 16.67 -1.50 36.22
CA TYR A 99 15.72 -2.35 36.93
C TYR A 99 15.61 -3.76 36.33
N THR A 100 15.32 -4.72 37.21
CA THR A 100 15.21 -6.14 36.88
C THR A 100 13.99 -6.77 37.57
N GLY A 101 13.49 -7.88 37.03
CA GLY A 101 12.36 -8.62 37.61
C GLY A 101 10.98 -8.00 37.36
N GLY A 102 10.90 -6.87 36.65
CA GLY A 102 9.66 -6.15 36.35
C GLY A 102 9.74 -4.67 36.72
N GLY A 103 9.22 -3.83 35.83
CA GLY A 103 9.06 -2.41 36.10
C GLY A 103 8.11 -1.73 35.12
N ARG A 104 7.80 -0.47 35.45
CA ARG A 104 6.96 0.44 34.67
C ARG A 104 7.60 1.83 34.67
N ILE A 105 7.55 2.51 33.53
CA ILE A 105 7.80 3.94 33.40
C ILE A 105 6.52 4.61 32.89
N ILE A 106 6.11 5.71 33.52
CA ILE A 106 5.03 6.58 33.08
C ILE A 106 5.64 7.93 32.67
N SER A 107 5.28 8.45 31.50
CA SER A 107 5.79 9.71 30.96
C SER A 107 4.70 10.42 30.14
N LYS A 108 4.27 11.62 30.55
CA LYS A 108 3.33 12.49 29.78
C LYS A 108 2.05 11.76 29.28
N GLY A 109 1.58 10.74 30.01
CA GLY A 109 0.41 9.90 29.67
C GLY A 109 0.76 8.51 29.11
N ASP A 110 1.93 8.35 28.48
CA ASP A 110 2.40 7.08 27.95
C ASP A 110 2.86 6.16 29.09
N THR A 111 2.40 4.90 29.11
CA THR A 111 2.74 3.90 30.14
C THR A 111 3.46 2.71 29.51
N ILE A 112 4.75 2.58 29.80
CA ILE A 112 5.63 1.51 29.29
C ILE A 112 5.94 0.54 30.43
N THR A 113 5.86 -0.77 30.18
CA THR A 113 6.22 -1.80 31.17
C THR A 113 7.11 -2.88 30.54
N SER A 114 8.06 -3.44 31.30
CA SER A 114 8.95 -4.50 30.83
C SER A 114 9.44 -5.39 31.99
N ARG A 115 10.19 -6.46 31.69
CA ARG A 115 10.95 -7.22 32.71
C ARG A 115 12.25 -6.52 33.11
N ASN A 116 12.91 -5.84 32.17
CA ASN A 116 14.19 -5.15 32.37
C ASN A 116 14.18 -3.79 31.67
N ALA A 117 14.81 -2.77 32.26
CA ALA A 117 15.18 -1.56 31.51
C ALA A 117 16.36 -0.80 32.15
N TYR A 118 17.08 -0.07 31.31
CA TYR A 118 18.02 0.99 31.72
C TYR A 118 17.35 2.36 31.54
N TYR A 119 17.64 3.30 32.44
CA TYR A 119 17.19 4.69 32.38
C TYR A 119 18.39 5.64 32.53
N PHE A 120 18.48 6.62 31.64
CA PHE A 120 19.56 7.60 31.56
C PHE A 120 18.99 9.00 31.82
N GLU A 121 19.14 9.50 33.04
CA GLU A 121 18.57 10.78 33.48
C GLU A 121 19.03 11.97 32.60
N ASN A 122 20.33 12.00 32.26
CA ASN A 122 20.94 13.09 31.49
C ASN A 122 20.46 13.20 30.04
N THR A 123 19.96 12.11 29.43
CA THR A 123 19.46 12.11 28.04
C THR A 123 17.96 11.85 27.95
N GLN A 124 17.29 11.58 29.08
CA GLN A 124 15.88 11.17 29.15
C GLN A 124 15.56 9.89 28.36
N ASP A 125 16.56 9.02 28.16
CA ASP A 125 16.40 7.75 27.45
C ASP A 125 16.09 6.58 28.37
N ALA A 126 15.14 5.75 27.95
CA ALA A 126 14.82 4.47 28.55
C ALA A 126 15.00 3.34 27.51
N TYR A 127 15.83 2.34 27.82
CA TYR A 127 16.07 1.17 26.99
C TYR A 127 15.43 -0.06 27.64
N PHE A 128 14.31 -0.53 27.10
CA PHE A 128 13.53 -1.65 27.62
C PHE A 128 13.88 -2.94 26.86
N ARG A 129 13.90 -4.07 27.59
CA ARG A 129 14.09 -5.42 27.04
C ARG A 129 13.17 -6.43 27.74
N ASN A 130 12.97 -7.58 27.10
CA ASN A 130 12.26 -8.75 27.61
C ASN A 130 10.78 -8.46 27.92
N LYS A 131 9.90 -8.75 26.95
CA LYS A 131 8.43 -8.53 27.01
C LYS A 131 8.04 -7.09 27.39
N VAL A 132 8.22 -6.16 26.44
CA VAL A 132 7.83 -4.75 26.61
C VAL A 132 6.39 -4.55 26.11
N VAL A 133 5.59 -3.86 26.92
CA VAL A 133 4.21 -3.47 26.58
C VAL A 133 4.06 -1.97 26.82
N VAL A 134 3.78 -1.24 25.74
CA VAL A 134 3.43 0.20 25.77
C VAL A 134 1.92 0.33 25.70
N ARG A 135 1.36 1.22 26.53
CA ARG A 135 -0.03 1.67 26.46
C ARG A 135 -0.05 3.18 26.30
N THR A 136 -0.68 3.64 25.23
CA THR A 136 -1.07 5.04 24.97
C THR A 136 -2.60 5.09 24.86
N PRO A 137 -3.23 6.28 24.73
CA PRO A 137 -4.67 6.36 24.48
C PRO A 137 -5.10 5.64 23.18
N ASP A 138 -4.30 5.75 22.12
CA ASP A 138 -4.70 5.33 20.76
C ASP A 138 -4.19 3.94 20.38
N VAL A 139 -3.01 3.55 20.87
CA VAL A 139 -2.32 2.31 20.46
C VAL A 139 -1.71 1.54 21.64
N LYS A 140 -1.69 0.21 21.48
CA LYS A 140 -1.03 -0.76 22.35
C LYS A 140 0.12 -1.40 21.58
N ILE A 141 1.34 -1.36 22.11
CA ILE A 141 2.53 -1.87 21.42
C ILE A 141 3.14 -3.02 22.21
N TYR A 142 3.43 -4.11 21.51
CA TYR A 142 4.03 -5.33 22.04
C TYR A 142 5.36 -5.56 21.32
N THR A 143 6.48 -5.57 22.04
CA THR A 143 7.82 -5.71 21.45
C THR A 143 8.79 -6.35 22.45
N ASP A 144 9.85 -7.01 21.99
CA ASP A 144 10.89 -7.47 22.90
C ASP A 144 11.82 -6.34 23.36
N THR A 145 12.29 -5.50 22.45
CA THR A 145 13.36 -4.52 22.72
C THR A 145 13.10 -3.19 22.03
N MET A 146 13.06 -2.12 22.82
CA MET A 146 12.80 -0.75 22.35
C MET A 146 13.56 0.31 23.17
N ARG A 147 13.81 1.47 22.53
CA ARG A 147 14.22 2.73 23.19
C ARG A 147 13.03 3.69 23.19
N TYR A 148 12.86 4.44 24.26
CA TYR A 148 11.95 5.58 24.34
C TYR A 148 12.70 6.78 24.92
N ASN A 149 12.48 7.98 24.35
CA ASN A 149 12.96 9.23 24.92
C ASN A 149 11.77 10.01 25.51
N SER A 150 11.77 10.28 26.82
CA SER A 150 10.64 10.94 27.51
C SER A 150 10.53 12.44 27.25
N ASP A 151 11.60 13.06 26.74
CA ASP A 151 11.56 14.46 26.36
C ASP A 151 10.99 14.64 24.94
N GLN A 152 11.67 14.06 23.94
CA GLN A 152 11.30 14.13 22.52
C GLN A 152 10.09 13.27 22.12
N ARG A 153 9.60 12.41 23.03
CA ARG A 153 8.52 11.43 22.80
C ARG A 153 8.77 10.51 21.60
N MET A 154 10.04 10.20 21.35
CA MET A 154 10.52 9.33 20.28
C MET A 154 10.65 7.88 20.77
N THR A 155 9.95 6.96 20.10
CA THR A 155 10.08 5.50 20.28
C THR A 155 10.90 4.92 19.14
N TYR A 156 11.76 3.94 19.43
CA TYR A 156 12.52 3.16 18.45
C TYR A 156 12.42 1.67 18.73
N PHE A 157 12.18 0.87 17.69
CA PHE A 157 12.01 -0.59 17.75
C PHE A 157 13.22 -1.29 17.13
N PHE A 158 13.71 -2.35 17.79
CA PHE A 158 14.92 -3.08 17.40
C PHE A 158 14.73 -4.60 17.30
N GLY A 159 13.49 -5.06 17.19
CA GLY A 159 13.11 -6.46 17.05
C GLY A 159 11.60 -6.60 16.82
N PRO A 160 11.08 -7.83 16.80
CA PRO A 160 9.66 -8.12 16.55
C PRO A 160 8.73 -7.22 17.36
N THR A 161 7.91 -6.47 16.65
CA THR A 161 7.04 -5.43 17.21
C THR A 161 5.67 -5.52 16.55
N ASN A 162 4.62 -5.53 17.35
CA ASN A 162 3.24 -5.44 16.89
C ASN A 162 2.55 -4.23 17.56
N ILE A 163 2.08 -3.30 16.72
CA ILE A 163 1.37 -2.09 17.10
C ILE A 163 -0.11 -2.31 16.77
N LYS A 164 -0.96 -2.33 17.80
CA LYS A 164 -2.41 -2.50 17.66
C LYS A 164 -3.14 -1.19 17.96
N GLY A 165 -3.99 -0.77 17.04
CA GLY A 165 -4.92 0.34 17.25
C GLY A 165 -6.13 -0.07 18.09
N ASN A 166 -7.15 0.79 18.08
CA ASN A 166 -8.39 0.58 18.84
C ASN A 166 -9.57 0.15 17.94
N SER A 167 -9.48 0.28 16.62
CA SER A 167 -10.52 -0.04 15.64
C SER A 167 -10.39 -1.45 15.04
N GLY A 168 -9.20 -2.06 15.17
CA GLY A 168 -8.85 -3.36 14.59
C GLY A 168 -7.56 -3.36 13.77
N GLU A 169 -6.91 -2.21 13.66
CA GLU A 169 -5.64 -1.99 13.00
C GLU A 169 -4.51 -2.76 13.72
N ASN A 170 -3.70 -3.50 12.97
CA ASN A 170 -2.59 -4.29 13.51
C ASN A 170 -1.40 -4.21 12.55
N LEU A 171 -0.28 -3.67 13.03
CA LEU A 171 0.96 -3.50 12.25
C LEU A 171 2.09 -4.30 12.89
N TYR A 172 2.59 -5.30 12.17
CA TYR A 172 3.84 -5.99 12.46
C TYR A 172 5.02 -5.30 11.78
N THR A 173 6.16 -5.20 12.47
CA THR A 173 7.44 -4.67 11.97
C THR A 173 8.59 -5.17 12.85
N GLU A 174 9.82 -5.19 12.33
CA GLU A 174 11.01 -5.57 13.11
C GLU A 174 11.98 -4.41 13.38
N LYS A 175 11.82 -3.26 12.70
CA LYS A 175 12.66 -2.07 12.90
C LYS A 175 11.92 -0.79 12.56
N GLY A 176 11.83 0.16 13.48
CA GLY A 176 11.15 1.41 13.18
C GLY A 176 11.34 2.52 14.21
N ASN A 177 10.71 3.65 13.94
CA ASN A 177 10.54 4.74 14.90
C ASN A 177 9.12 5.29 14.84
N TYR A 178 8.66 5.84 15.97
CA TYR A 178 7.35 6.47 16.10
C TYR A 178 7.43 7.64 17.09
N ASN A 179 6.94 8.81 16.69
CA ASN A 179 6.82 9.96 17.58
C ASN A 179 5.39 10.03 18.16
N THR A 180 5.23 9.87 19.48
CA THR A 180 3.90 9.80 20.12
C THR A 180 3.19 11.15 20.27
N GLU A 181 3.86 12.25 19.93
CA GLU A 181 3.29 13.61 19.92
C GLU A 181 2.82 14.04 18.52
N LYS A 182 3.67 13.85 17.50
CA LYS A 182 3.40 14.24 16.11
C LYS A 182 2.60 13.19 15.32
N GLY A 183 2.50 11.97 15.82
CA GLY A 183 1.80 10.87 15.14
C GLY A 183 2.50 10.40 13.85
N ILE A 184 3.78 10.70 13.68
CA ILE A 184 4.60 10.33 12.51
C ILE A 184 5.35 9.04 12.81
N ALA A 185 5.30 8.09 11.88
CA ALA A 185 5.90 6.76 12.01
C ALA A 185 6.72 6.34 10.77
N ASN A 186 7.80 5.59 11.00
CA ASN A 186 8.64 5.00 9.96
C ASN A 186 8.98 3.55 10.32
N PHE A 187 8.63 2.59 9.46
CA PHE A 187 8.76 1.16 9.71
C PHE A 187 9.54 0.48 8.57
N ASN A 188 10.34 -0.52 8.92
CA ASN A 188 11.30 -1.18 8.04
C ASN A 188 11.48 -2.64 8.47
N LYS A 189 11.85 -3.51 7.51
CA LYS A 189 12.05 -4.96 7.70
C LYS A 189 10.75 -5.70 8.07
N ASN A 190 10.33 -6.57 7.16
CA ASN A 190 9.21 -7.51 7.32
C ASN A 190 7.87 -6.85 7.71
N ASN A 191 7.58 -5.62 7.23
CA ASN A 191 6.37 -4.92 7.63
C ASN A 191 5.11 -5.58 7.07
N LEU A 192 4.08 -5.72 7.91
CA LEU A 192 2.73 -6.09 7.50
C LEU A 192 1.71 -5.31 8.31
N TYR A 193 0.95 -4.45 7.64
CA TYR A 193 -0.28 -3.85 8.15
C TYR A 193 -1.48 -4.74 7.82
N THR A 194 -2.39 -4.91 8.76
CA THR A 194 -3.64 -5.67 8.60
C THR A 194 -4.81 -4.95 9.26
N GLU A 195 -5.96 -4.90 8.60
CA GLU A 195 -7.19 -4.29 9.11
C GLU A 195 -8.41 -5.00 8.51
N GLY A 196 -9.10 -5.82 9.31
CA GLY A 196 -10.24 -6.63 8.84
C GLY A 196 -9.84 -7.58 7.70
N THR A 197 -10.28 -7.27 6.48
CA THR A 197 -9.98 -8.04 5.25
C THR A 197 -8.79 -7.48 4.45
N ARG A 198 -8.20 -6.37 4.90
CA ARG A 198 -7.15 -5.62 4.20
C ARG A 198 -5.77 -5.94 4.75
N PHE A 199 -4.82 -6.11 3.83
CA PHE A 199 -3.41 -6.40 4.12
C PHE A 199 -2.52 -5.50 3.26
N LEU A 200 -1.48 -4.92 3.85
CA LEU A 200 -0.49 -4.10 3.16
C LEU A 200 0.94 -4.48 3.61
N LYS A 201 1.77 -4.89 2.67
CA LYS A 201 3.21 -5.17 2.85
C LYS A 201 4.05 -4.20 2.01
N GLY A 202 5.27 -3.90 2.48
CA GLY A 202 6.33 -3.21 1.74
C GLY A 202 7.63 -3.17 2.57
N ASP A 203 8.79 -3.02 1.92
CA ASP A 203 10.11 -3.06 2.60
C ASP A 203 10.23 -1.95 3.67
N SER A 204 9.67 -0.77 3.35
CA SER A 204 9.50 0.36 4.26
C SER A 204 8.08 0.91 4.20
N LEU A 205 7.51 1.24 5.35
CA LEU A 205 6.24 1.96 5.48
C LEU A 205 6.45 3.30 6.21
N TYR A 206 5.69 4.32 5.82
CA TYR A 206 5.60 5.63 6.46
C TYR A 206 4.13 5.94 6.75
N TYR A 207 3.85 6.59 7.88
CA TYR A 207 2.51 7.08 8.20
C TYR A 207 2.56 8.44 8.88
N ASP A 208 1.68 9.33 8.44
CA ASP A 208 1.40 10.63 9.07
C ASP A 208 -0.06 10.67 9.54
N ARG A 209 -0.27 10.46 10.84
CA ARG A 209 -1.60 10.47 11.45
C ARG A 209 -2.30 11.82 11.33
N ALA A 210 -1.57 12.94 11.34
CA ALA A 210 -2.18 14.27 11.29
C ALA A 210 -2.74 14.59 9.89
N ARG A 211 -2.25 13.90 8.85
CA ARG A 211 -2.75 14.00 7.48
C ARG A 211 -3.61 12.81 7.04
N GLY A 212 -3.60 11.70 7.77
CA GLY A 212 -4.23 10.44 7.33
C GLY A 212 -3.50 9.77 6.17
N VAL A 213 -2.22 10.09 5.94
CA VAL A 213 -1.47 9.67 4.75
C VAL A 213 -0.52 8.52 5.08
N GLY A 214 -0.72 7.38 4.42
CA GLY A 214 0.18 6.23 4.43
C GLY A 214 1.02 6.15 3.17
N LYS A 215 2.26 5.67 3.27
CA LYS A 215 3.13 5.38 2.11
C LYS A 215 3.85 4.05 2.29
N ALA A 216 3.93 3.26 1.23
CA ALA A 216 4.67 2.00 1.16
C ALA A 216 5.72 2.08 0.05
N TYR A 217 6.92 1.56 0.31
CA TYR A 217 8.06 1.61 -0.60
C TYR A 217 8.67 0.22 -0.77
N ARG A 218 8.87 -0.17 -2.03
CA ARG A 218 9.43 -1.43 -2.54
C ARG A 218 8.65 -2.67 -2.14
N ASN A 219 8.54 -3.62 -3.09
CA ASN A 219 7.82 -4.88 -2.92
C ASN A 219 6.42 -4.66 -2.31
N VAL A 220 5.74 -3.59 -2.76
CA VAL A 220 4.45 -3.18 -2.21
C VAL A 220 3.40 -4.19 -2.65
N VAL A 221 2.68 -4.74 -1.68
CA VAL A 221 1.56 -5.67 -1.93
C VAL A 221 0.36 -5.19 -1.11
N PHE A 222 -0.74 -4.89 -1.78
CA PHE A 222 -2.03 -4.65 -1.15
C PHE A 222 -3.01 -5.77 -1.51
N VAL A 223 -3.79 -6.22 -0.54
CA VAL A 223 -4.84 -7.25 -0.70
C VAL A 223 -6.09 -6.82 0.06
N ASP A 224 -7.26 -6.94 -0.54
CA ASP A 224 -8.55 -6.93 0.15
C ASP A 224 -9.28 -8.26 -0.16
N THR A 225 -9.35 -9.14 0.84
CA THR A 225 -9.87 -10.51 0.67
C THR A 225 -11.40 -10.56 0.48
N LEU A 226 -12.10 -9.45 0.76
CA LEU A 226 -13.54 -9.28 0.55
C LEU A 226 -13.88 -8.96 -0.91
N ASP A 227 -13.12 -8.06 -1.54
CA ASP A 227 -13.35 -7.62 -2.93
C ASP A 227 -12.59 -8.47 -3.96
N LYS A 228 -11.94 -9.57 -3.53
CA LYS A 228 -11.01 -10.41 -4.35
C LYS A 228 -9.97 -9.59 -5.12
N PHE A 229 -9.56 -8.47 -4.51
CA PHE A 229 -8.72 -7.46 -5.13
C PHE A 229 -7.32 -7.54 -4.55
N TYR A 230 -6.30 -7.68 -5.42
CA TYR A 230 -4.91 -7.53 -4.99
C TYR A 230 -4.06 -6.80 -6.03
N ALA A 231 -3.10 -6.02 -5.51
CA ALA A 231 -2.27 -5.11 -6.28
C ALA A 231 -0.82 -5.14 -5.82
N TYR A 232 0.10 -5.11 -6.78
CA TYR A 232 1.55 -5.01 -6.58
C TYR A 232 2.08 -3.66 -7.07
N GLY A 233 3.22 -3.21 -6.57
CA GLY A 233 3.95 -2.05 -7.10
C GLY A 233 5.29 -1.79 -6.41
N GLY A 234 6.06 -0.82 -6.92
CA GLY A 234 7.27 -0.32 -6.27
C GLY A 234 7.00 0.82 -5.28
N TYR A 235 5.89 1.54 -5.44
CA TYR A 235 5.43 2.57 -4.50
C TYR A 235 3.90 2.53 -4.37
N GLY A 236 3.41 2.72 -3.14
CA GLY A 236 2.00 2.87 -2.83
C GLY A 236 1.76 4.08 -1.92
N LEU A 237 0.73 4.87 -2.24
CA LEU A 237 0.21 5.97 -1.45
C LEU A 237 -1.21 5.61 -1.01
N TYR A 238 -1.51 5.79 0.27
CA TYR A 238 -2.85 5.68 0.85
C TYR A 238 -3.30 7.02 1.41
N ASP A 239 -4.53 7.42 1.11
CA ASP A 239 -5.19 8.58 1.71
C ASP A 239 -6.45 8.13 2.47
N GLN A 240 -6.48 8.41 3.78
CA GLN A 240 -7.60 8.06 4.64
C GLN A 240 -8.83 8.94 4.41
N ALA A 241 -8.69 10.14 3.84
CA ALA A 241 -9.80 11.09 3.69
C ALA A 241 -10.83 10.66 2.64
N ASP A 242 -10.41 9.93 1.61
CA ASP A 242 -11.30 9.35 0.59
C ASP A 242 -11.14 7.82 0.43
N GLU A 243 -10.41 7.16 1.32
CA GLU A 243 -10.10 5.71 1.27
C GLU A 243 -9.50 5.26 -0.08
N SER A 244 -8.62 6.07 -0.65
CA SER A 244 -7.95 5.78 -1.92
C SER A 244 -6.53 5.24 -1.78
N ILE A 245 -6.14 4.44 -2.79
CA ILE A 245 -4.82 3.83 -2.94
C ILE A 245 -4.32 4.18 -4.34
N THR A 246 -3.15 4.82 -4.42
CA THR A 246 -2.43 5.06 -5.68
C THR A 246 -1.17 4.21 -5.71
N MET A 247 -0.99 3.40 -6.74
CA MET A 247 0.13 2.48 -6.92
C MET A 247 0.91 2.85 -8.19
N THR A 248 2.24 2.95 -8.08
CA THR A 248 3.16 3.26 -9.19
C THR A 248 4.36 2.31 -9.20
N ASP A 249 5.34 2.58 -10.07
CA ASP A 249 6.59 1.83 -10.22
C ASP A 249 6.34 0.36 -10.58
N LYS A 250 5.89 0.13 -11.82
CA LYS A 250 5.34 -1.15 -12.32
C LYS A 250 4.14 -1.66 -11.49
N PRO A 251 3.06 -0.87 -11.38
CA PRO A 251 1.87 -1.30 -10.65
C PRO A 251 1.12 -2.41 -11.42
N LEU A 252 0.64 -3.44 -10.72
CA LEU A 252 -0.10 -4.56 -11.32
C LEU A 252 -1.30 -4.93 -10.44
N ILE A 253 -2.51 -4.73 -10.93
CA ILE A 253 -3.74 -5.27 -10.34
C ILE A 253 -4.01 -6.66 -10.91
N THR A 254 -4.51 -7.56 -10.07
CA THR A 254 -5.14 -8.82 -10.51
C THR A 254 -6.56 -8.90 -9.94
N MET A 255 -7.49 -9.37 -10.77
CA MET A 255 -8.89 -9.66 -10.40
C MET A 255 -9.21 -11.11 -10.80
N VAL A 256 -9.92 -11.84 -9.95
CA VAL A 256 -10.28 -13.25 -10.19
C VAL A 256 -11.56 -13.36 -11.00
N VAL A 257 -11.61 -14.32 -11.93
CA VAL A 257 -12.75 -14.57 -12.81
C VAL A 257 -12.92 -16.08 -13.03
N GLU A 258 -14.11 -16.63 -12.79
CA GLU A 258 -14.44 -18.03 -13.07
C GLU A 258 -14.26 -18.38 -14.55
N ASN A 259 -13.58 -19.50 -14.84
CA ASN A 259 -13.39 -19.98 -16.21
C ASN A 259 -14.20 -21.26 -16.45
N ASP A 260 -15.12 -21.18 -17.41
CA ASP A 260 -15.86 -22.32 -17.96
C ASP A 260 -15.37 -22.60 -19.40
N SER A 261 -14.05 -22.75 -19.52
CA SER A 261 -13.40 -23.17 -20.77
C SER A 261 -13.54 -24.69 -20.96
N THR A 262 -14.78 -25.15 -21.19
CA THR A 262 -15.11 -26.51 -21.63
C THR A 262 -14.73 -26.73 -23.10
N SER A 263 -13.46 -26.47 -23.43
CA SER A 263 -12.90 -26.60 -24.78
C SER A 263 -12.63 -28.08 -25.10
N SER A 264 -13.66 -28.78 -25.57
CA SER A 264 -13.53 -30.12 -26.13
C SER A 264 -12.89 -30.06 -27.52
N VAL A 265 -11.55 -29.98 -27.56
CA VAL A 265 -10.79 -30.23 -28.78
C VAL A 265 -10.85 -31.73 -29.09
N PRO A 266 -11.37 -32.17 -30.26
CA PRO A 266 -11.25 -33.57 -30.67
C PRO A 266 -9.78 -33.89 -30.92
N ALA A 267 -9.26 -34.91 -30.23
CA ALA A 267 -7.95 -35.46 -30.55
C ALA A 267 -8.07 -36.29 -31.83
N ASP A 268 -7.71 -35.70 -32.98
CA ASP A 268 -7.51 -36.46 -34.21
C ASP A 268 -6.06 -36.98 -34.26
N SER A 269 -5.92 -38.28 -34.55
CA SER A 269 -4.68 -39.02 -34.37
C SER A 269 -3.96 -39.25 -35.70
N SER A 270 -2.89 -38.51 -35.97
CA SER A 270 -2.02 -38.78 -37.13
C SER A 270 -0.58 -38.28 -36.94
N GLU A 271 0.13 -38.82 -35.94
CA GLU A 271 1.59 -38.87 -36.02
C GLU A 271 1.99 -39.77 -37.20
N MET A 272 2.55 -39.17 -38.26
CA MET A 272 3.32 -39.89 -39.28
C MET A 272 4.79 -39.51 -39.17
N ALA A 273 5.65 -40.52 -39.18
CA ALA A 273 7.06 -40.36 -38.85
C ALA A 273 7.87 -39.67 -39.96
N SER A 274 8.90 -38.95 -39.52
CA SER A 274 10.14 -38.75 -40.27
C SER A 274 11.29 -39.30 -39.43
N VAL A 275 12.15 -40.10 -40.05
CA VAL A 275 13.35 -40.72 -39.44
C VAL A 275 14.55 -40.46 -40.34
N ASP A 276 15.74 -40.54 -39.75
CA ASP A 276 17.06 -40.42 -40.38
C ASP A 276 17.45 -39.01 -40.91
N SER A 277 18.71 -38.58 -40.83
CA SER A 277 19.84 -39.01 -39.97
C SER A 277 21.00 -38.00 -40.05
N LEU A 278 21.89 -38.01 -39.05
CA LEU A 278 23.37 -38.09 -39.13
C LEU A 278 24.06 -37.54 -37.87
N GLU A 279 25.22 -38.12 -37.53
CA GLU A 279 25.94 -37.96 -36.26
C GLU A 279 27.23 -37.13 -36.40
N SER A 280 27.81 -36.69 -35.27
CA SER A 280 29.27 -36.49 -35.12
C SER A 280 29.70 -36.54 -33.63
N ASP A 281 30.22 -37.70 -33.24
CA ASP A 281 31.10 -38.04 -32.11
C ASP A 281 31.71 -36.95 -31.21
N LEU A 282 31.83 -37.25 -29.90
CA LEU A 282 33.11 -37.79 -29.37
C LEU A 282 33.03 -38.46 -27.97
N MET A 283 34.00 -39.35 -27.74
CA MET A 283 34.23 -40.29 -26.61
C MET A 283 34.80 -39.61 -25.34
N GLU A 284 35.07 -40.24 -24.18
CA GLU A 284 34.56 -41.39 -23.38
C GLU A 284 35.51 -41.53 -22.14
N THR A 285 35.03 -41.90 -20.94
CA THR A 285 35.71 -42.68 -19.83
C THR A 285 34.88 -42.53 -18.51
N LYS A 286 34.50 -43.58 -17.77
CA LYS A 286 35.25 -44.49 -16.83
C LYS A 286 35.75 -43.77 -15.55
N GLU A 287 35.64 -44.32 -14.33
CA GLU A 287 35.14 -45.64 -13.87
C GLU A 287 34.73 -45.68 -12.37
N ASP A 288 34.34 -46.88 -11.90
CA ASP A 288 34.31 -47.41 -10.53
C ASP A 288 33.25 -47.02 -9.46
N THR A 289 32.55 -48.07 -9.02
CA THR A 289 31.72 -48.19 -7.81
C THR A 289 32.48 -48.83 -6.64
N VAL A 290 32.18 -48.44 -5.39
CA VAL A 290 32.36 -49.32 -4.21
C VAL A 290 31.14 -49.22 -3.28
N ILE A 291 30.69 -50.37 -2.76
CA ILE A 291 29.66 -50.51 -1.73
C ILE A 291 30.29 -51.24 -0.52
N VAL A 292 30.01 -50.79 0.70
CA VAL A 292 30.14 -51.59 1.94
C VAL A 292 28.91 -51.31 2.82
N GLN A 293 28.50 -52.31 3.61
CA GLN A 293 27.23 -52.35 4.34
C GLN A 293 27.42 -52.41 5.88
N ILE A 294 26.41 -51.87 6.59
CA ILE A 294 25.71 -52.44 7.77
C ILE A 294 26.55 -52.97 8.95
N GLU A 295 26.29 -52.45 10.16
CA GLU A 295 25.71 -53.24 11.27
C GLU A 295 24.95 -52.35 12.25
N GLU A 296 24.05 -52.95 13.03
CA GLU A 296 22.96 -52.31 13.80
C GLU A 296 23.19 -52.40 15.31
N ASP A 297 22.44 -51.63 16.11
CA ASP A 297 21.76 -52.18 17.28
C ASP A 297 20.56 -51.29 17.71
N ASP A 298 19.56 -51.90 18.34
CA ASP A 298 18.19 -51.37 18.49
C ASP A 298 17.87 -50.87 19.92
N ILE A 299 16.66 -50.33 20.14
CA ILE A 299 15.68 -50.71 21.21
C ILE A 299 14.60 -49.63 21.48
N VAL A 300 13.37 -49.96 21.05
CA VAL A 300 12.04 -49.73 21.67
C VAL A 300 11.48 -48.31 21.83
N ALA A 301 10.28 -48.13 21.23
CA ALA A 301 9.20 -47.28 21.74
C ALA A 301 7.84 -47.97 21.49
N ASP A 302 6.90 -47.89 22.46
CA ASP A 302 5.62 -48.61 22.43
C ASP A 302 4.41 -47.76 22.00
N LYS A 303 3.29 -48.42 21.65
CA LYS A 303 2.05 -47.82 21.10
C LYS A 303 0.88 -47.81 22.10
N GLU A 304 -0.05 -46.87 21.89
CA GLU A 304 -1.50 -47.07 21.60
C GLU A 304 -2.10 -45.68 21.27
N ILE A 305 -3.23 -45.45 20.58
CA ILE A 305 -4.61 -46.00 20.56
C ILE A 305 -5.10 -45.85 19.09
N ILE A 306 -5.58 -46.85 18.33
CA ILE A 306 -6.83 -47.66 18.39
C ILE A 306 -8.10 -46.92 17.89
N THR A 307 -8.46 -47.23 16.62
CA THR A 307 -9.79 -47.35 15.94
C THR A 307 -11.11 -47.07 16.69
N ALA A 308 -12.26 -46.72 16.09
CA ALA A 308 -12.73 -46.27 14.74
C ALA A 308 -14.29 -46.05 14.88
N THR A 309 -15.23 -45.97 13.91
CA THR A 309 -15.32 -46.16 12.44
C THR A 309 -16.62 -45.48 11.91
N ASP A 310 -16.74 -45.28 10.59
CA ASP A 310 -17.92 -45.55 9.70
C ASP A 310 -18.21 -44.46 8.64
N SER A 311 -19.00 -44.81 7.60
CA SER A 311 -19.01 -44.17 6.28
C SER A 311 -20.40 -43.71 5.82
N THR A 312 -20.51 -42.48 5.32
CA THR A 312 -21.57 -42.09 4.38
C THR A 312 -21.03 -41.13 3.33
N GLN A 313 -20.77 -41.65 2.12
CA GLN A 313 -20.37 -40.82 0.98
C GLN A 313 -21.59 -40.07 0.45
N THR A 314 -21.56 -38.73 0.53
CA THR A 314 -22.31 -37.88 -0.43
C THR A 314 -21.27 -37.22 -1.32
N THR A 315 -20.94 -37.88 -2.44
CA THR A 315 -20.00 -37.35 -3.42
C THR A 315 -20.66 -36.25 -4.24
N LEU A 316 -20.56 -35.00 -3.76
CA LEU A 316 -20.66 -33.85 -4.65
C LEU A 316 -19.51 -33.93 -5.67
N PRO A 317 -19.76 -33.72 -6.97
CA PRO A 317 -18.70 -33.73 -7.96
C PRO A 317 -17.72 -32.59 -7.68
N ARG A 318 -16.43 -32.90 -7.57
CA ARG A 318 -15.37 -31.91 -7.70
C ARG A 318 -15.24 -31.54 -9.17
N ASP A 319 -16.17 -30.71 -9.64
CA ASP A 319 -15.91 -29.89 -10.82
C ASP A 319 -14.90 -28.81 -10.40
N THR A 320 -13.61 -29.08 -10.63
CA THR A 320 -12.55 -28.09 -10.41
C THR A 320 -12.57 -27.11 -11.57
N ALA A 321 -13.59 -26.24 -11.57
CA ALA A 321 -13.70 -25.11 -12.47
C ALA A 321 -12.36 -24.38 -12.51
N LYS A 322 -11.81 -24.23 -13.71
CA LYS A 322 -10.52 -23.57 -13.91
C LYS A 322 -10.71 -22.11 -13.51
N VAL A 323 -9.76 -21.52 -12.79
CA VAL A 323 -9.83 -20.10 -12.42
C VAL A 323 -9.04 -19.31 -13.46
N ASP A 324 -9.66 -18.27 -14.05
CA ASP A 324 -8.96 -17.28 -14.86
C ASP A 324 -8.59 -16.07 -14.00
N SER A 325 -7.77 -15.18 -14.54
CA SER A 325 -7.43 -13.94 -13.85
C SER A 325 -7.22 -12.82 -14.86
N VAL A 326 -7.90 -11.70 -14.59
CA VAL A 326 -7.68 -10.44 -15.29
C VAL A 326 -6.51 -9.75 -14.64
N TYR A 327 -5.40 -9.65 -15.38
CA TYR A 327 -4.22 -8.88 -15.01
C TYR A 327 -4.28 -7.51 -15.70
N MET A 328 -3.98 -6.43 -14.98
CA MET A 328 -3.97 -5.07 -15.52
C MET A 328 -2.80 -4.24 -14.95
N THR A 329 -2.02 -3.63 -15.84
CA THR A 329 -0.89 -2.73 -15.52
C THR A 329 -1.06 -1.39 -16.25
N ALA A 330 -0.40 -0.33 -15.76
CA ALA A 330 -0.40 1.03 -16.29
C ALA A 330 0.80 1.81 -15.73
N ASP A 331 1.01 3.07 -16.13
CA ASP A 331 1.98 3.94 -15.45
C ASP A 331 1.51 4.33 -14.04
N THR A 332 0.20 4.41 -13.80
CA THR A 332 -0.40 4.61 -12.47
C THR A 332 -1.73 3.89 -12.34
N LEU A 333 -1.89 3.11 -11.26
CA LEU A 333 -3.16 2.47 -10.88
C LEU A 333 -3.71 3.14 -9.63
N TYR A 334 -4.93 3.68 -9.72
CA TYR A 334 -5.67 4.32 -8.63
C TYR A 334 -6.91 3.50 -8.29
N SER A 335 -7.15 3.23 -7.01
CA SER A 335 -8.34 2.52 -6.51
C SER A 335 -8.97 3.33 -5.38
N ARG A 336 -10.30 3.34 -5.28
CA ARG A 336 -11.01 4.03 -4.19
C ARG A 336 -12.30 3.32 -3.80
N MET A 337 -12.61 3.31 -2.51
CA MET A 337 -13.94 2.95 -1.99
C MET A 337 -14.87 4.18 -1.99
N ILE A 338 -16.08 4.06 -2.55
CA ILE A 338 -17.12 5.08 -2.45
C ILE A 338 -18.44 4.44 -2.00
N MET A 339 -19.38 5.22 -1.46
CA MET A 339 -20.72 4.72 -1.16
C MET A 339 -21.44 4.37 -2.47
N LEU A 340 -22.23 3.30 -2.48
CA LEU A 340 -22.93 2.82 -3.67
C LEU A 340 -23.94 3.86 -4.21
N ARG A 341 -24.59 4.60 -3.31
CA ARG A 341 -25.49 5.73 -3.64
C ARG A 341 -24.80 6.89 -4.37
N ASP A 342 -23.48 7.06 -4.20
CA ASP A 342 -22.68 8.10 -4.85
C ASP A 342 -22.13 7.64 -6.21
N TYR A 343 -22.31 6.35 -6.56
CA TYR A 343 -21.83 5.76 -7.81
C TYR A 343 -22.77 6.05 -8.98
N LYS A 344 -22.27 6.80 -9.97
CA LYS A 344 -22.97 7.01 -11.25
C LYS A 344 -22.69 5.84 -12.21
N ALA A 345 -23.52 4.81 -12.11
CA ALA A 345 -23.55 3.68 -13.04
C ALA A 345 -23.88 4.14 -14.47
N LEU A 346 -23.25 3.52 -15.47
CA LEU A 346 -23.62 3.67 -16.88
C LEU A 346 -24.43 2.45 -17.32
N ASP A 347 -25.72 2.68 -17.56
CA ASP A 347 -26.62 1.73 -18.23
C ASP A 347 -26.99 2.28 -19.60
N PHE A 348 -26.50 1.62 -20.65
CA PHE A 348 -26.76 1.96 -22.05
C PHE A 348 -28.07 1.35 -22.60
N LYS A 349 -28.78 0.51 -21.82
CA LYS A 349 -30.06 -0.13 -22.19
C LYS A 349 -30.01 -0.83 -23.56
N LEU A 350 -28.90 -1.52 -23.83
CA LEU A 350 -28.61 -2.14 -25.11
C LEU A 350 -29.60 -3.26 -25.43
N ASP A 351 -30.49 -3.03 -26.39
CA ASP A 351 -31.45 -4.02 -26.86
C ASP A 351 -30.77 -5.13 -27.69
N ARG A 352 -30.92 -6.39 -27.26
CA ARG A 352 -30.46 -7.61 -27.95
C ARG A 352 -31.18 -7.88 -29.30
N SER A 353 -32.17 -7.08 -29.71
CA SER A 353 -32.72 -7.04 -31.08
C SER A 353 -32.03 -6.02 -32.02
N GLY A 354 -31.27 -5.09 -31.43
CA GLY A 354 -30.47 -4.06 -32.08
C GLY A 354 -31.02 -2.63 -31.96
N GLY A 355 -32.15 -2.43 -31.30
CA GLY A 355 -32.82 -1.13 -31.17
C GLY A 355 -33.20 -0.49 -32.52
N GLU A 356 -33.57 0.78 -32.46
CA GLU A 356 -33.78 1.61 -33.65
C GLU A 356 -32.44 1.92 -34.34
N ILE A 357 -32.49 2.35 -35.61
CA ILE A 357 -31.31 2.78 -36.35
C ILE A 357 -31.09 4.26 -36.03
N GLU A 358 -29.87 4.64 -35.69
CA GLU A 358 -29.49 6.06 -35.61
C GLU A 358 -29.63 6.70 -36.99
N THR A 359 -30.74 7.41 -37.17
CA THR A 359 -30.81 8.53 -38.11
C THR A 359 -30.07 9.69 -37.48
N ASP A 360 -28.99 10.14 -38.11
CA ASP A 360 -28.63 11.53 -37.98
C ASP A 360 -29.80 12.35 -38.55
N GLU A 361 -30.20 13.41 -37.85
CA GLU A 361 -30.99 14.45 -38.50
C GLU A 361 -30.00 15.22 -39.38
N ASP A 362 -30.02 14.93 -40.69
CA ASP A 362 -29.31 15.73 -41.68
C ASP A 362 -29.85 17.17 -41.59
N ILE A 363 -29.11 18.04 -40.91
CA ILE A 363 -29.44 19.47 -40.84
C ILE A 363 -29.19 20.03 -42.23
N ASP A 364 -30.27 20.14 -43.00
CA ASP A 364 -30.29 20.65 -44.36
C ASP A 364 -29.99 22.16 -44.34
N TYR A 365 -28.70 22.49 -44.37
CA TYR A 365 -28.19 23.83 -44.70
C TYR A 365 -28.36 24.08 -46.20
N GLY A 366 -29.61 24.07 -46.68
CA GLY A 366 -29.94 24.26 -48.08
C GLY A 366 -29.44 25.62 -48.58
N ASP A 367 -28.81 25.62 -49.76
CA ASP A 367 -28.37 26.85 -50.42
C ASP A 367 -29.58 27.75 -50.74
N GLU A 368 -29.66 28.94 -50.11
CA GLU A 368 -30.74 29.92 -50.30
C GLU A 368 -30.65 30.64 -51.67
N ASP A 369 -30.97 29.92 -52.75
CA ASP A 369 -31.01 30.42 -54.13
C ASP A 369 -32.46 30.42 -54.69
N ASP A 370 -33.36 31.29 -54.23
CA ASP A 370 -34.57 31.66 -55.01
C ASP A 370 -35.11 33.09 -54.77
N TYR A 371 -35.87 33.57 -55.76
CA TYR A 371 -36.48 34.89 -55.84
C TYR A 371 -37.99 34.85 -55.56
N GLY A 372 -38.45 35.68 -54.62
CA GLY A 372 -39.64 36.51 -54.86
C GLY A 372 -41.06 35.93 -54.67
N SER A 373 -41.74 36.54 -53.70
CA SER A 373 -43.17 36.92 -53.70
C SER A 373 -44.30 35.90 -53.43
N GLU A 374 -45.14 36.33 -52.47
CA GLU A 374 -46.61 36.19 -52.40
C GLU A 374 -47.28 34.83 -52.07
N ASP A 375 -47.54 34.68 -50.77
CA ASP A 375 -48.89 34.51 -50.18
C ASP A 375 -49.80 33.34 -50.64
N SER A 376 -49.83 32.29 -49.82
CA SER A 376 -51.05 31.94 -49.05
C SER A 376 -50.74 30.88 -47.99
N GLY A 377 -51.06 31.17 -46.72
CA GLY A 377 -50.64 30.34 -45.58
C GLY A 377 -51.70 29.36 -45.05
N ILE A 378 -51.30 28.53 -44.09
CA ILE A 378 -52.16 27.84 -43.11
C ILE A 378 -51.40 27.67 -41.78
N GLU A 379 -52.13 27.95 -40.69
CA GLU A 379 -51.94 27.63 -39.26
C GLU A 379 -50.55 27.21 -38.72
N THR A 380 -49.99 28.08 -37.87
CA THR A 380 -48.87 27.77 -36.97
C THR A 380 -49.39 27.26 -35.61
N ASP A 381 -49.00 26.05 -35.19
CA ASP A 381 -49.16 25.62 -33.80
C ASP A 381 -48.05 24.63 -33.40
N ASN A 382 -47.11 25.10 -32.54
CA ASN A 382 -46.15 24.36 -31.67
C ASN A 382 -44.85 25.15 -31.34
N LEU A 383 -44.55 26.27 -32.01
CA LEU A 383 -43.25 26.96 -31.87
C LEU A 383 -43.08 27.81 -30.58
N THR A 384 -43.84 27.53 -29.52
CA THR A 384 -43.92 28.32 -28.27
C THR A 384 -43.45 27.60 -27.01
N GLN A 385 -42.92 26.36 -27.09
CA GLN A 385 -42.42 25.62 -25.93
C GLN A 385 -40.88 25.55 -25.81
N LEU A 386 -40.13 26.01 -26.81
CA LEU A 386 -38.65 25.92 -26.83
C LEU A 386 -37.93 27.19 -26.31
N SER A 387 -38.61 28.35 -26.25
CA SER A 387 -38.00 29.63 -25.87
C SER A 387 -37.69 29.78 -24.37
N ASP A 388 -38.52 29.20 -23.50
CA ASP A 388 -38.34 29.33 -22.03
C ASP A 388 -37.35 28.31 -21.46
N ALA A 389 -37.19 27.14 -22.11
CA ALA A 389 -36.21 26.12 -21.73
C ALA A 389 -34.77 26.63 -21.85
N VAL A 390 -34.45 27.28 -22.99
CA VAL A 390 -33.11 27.85 -23.26
C VAL A 390 -32.76 28.97 -22.27
N LYS A 391 -33.75 29.72 -21.81
CA LYS A 391 -33.56 30.87 -20.91
C LYS A 391 -33.16 30.47 -19.48
N THR A 392 -33.41 29.23 -19.08
CA THR A 392 -33.15 28.73 -17.72
C THR A 392 -31.74 28.11 -17.57
N ALA A 393 -31.04 27.86 -18.68
CA ALA A 393 -29.74 27.17 -18.69
C ALA A 393 -28.51 28.11 -18.67
N ILE A 394 -28.70 29.44 -18.81
CA ILE A 394 -27.62 30.40 -19.03
C ILE A 394 -27.24 31.19 -17.76
N ASP A 395 -28.17 31.38 -16.82
CA ASP A 395 -27.96 32.14 -15.57
C ASP A 395 -27.16 31.39 -14.47
N SER A 396 -26.74 30.14 -14.71
CA SER A 396 -26.09 29.29 -13.70
C SER A 396 -24.58 29.07 -13.86
N VAL A 397 -23.94 29.74 -14.83
CA VAL A 397 -22.47 29.72 -14.98
C VAL A 397 -21.93 31.14 -15.17
N SER A 398 -21.30 31.67 -14.12
CA SER A 398 -20.36 32.78 -14.21
C SER A 398 -19.26 32.59 -13.17
N ILE A 399 -18.03 32.55 -13.67
CA ILE A 399 -16.80 32.40 -12.89
C ILE A 399 -16.32 33.81 -12.53
N ASP A 400 -15.94 34.05 -11.27
CA ASP A 400 -14.83 34.97 -11.00
C ASP A 400 -14.11 34.67 -9.67
N SER A 401 -13.12 35.50 -9.32
CA SER A 401 -11.90 35.06 -8.65
C SER A 401 -11.33 36.03 -7.59
N ILE A 402 -10.62 35.44 -6.62
CA ILE A 402 -9.54 36.01 -5.76
C ILE A 402 -9.71 37.44 -5.22
N SER A 403 -9.87 37.57 -3.89
CA SER A 403 -9.14 38.55 -3.04
C SER A 403 -9.31 38.25 -1.53
N ALA A 404 -8.62 38.99 -0.66
CA ALA A 404 -8.34 38.62 0.73
C ALA A 404 -8.73 39.68 1.79
N GLU A 405 -8.45 39.34 3.06
CA GLU A 405 -8.51 40.15 4.30
C GLU A 405 -9.90 40.47 4.91
N GLY A 406 -9.94 40.56 6.25
CA GLY A 406 -11.09 41.08 7.02
C GLY A 406 -11.47 40.30 8.29
N ALA A 407 -11.37 40.95 9.46
CA ALA A 407 -12.17 40.64 10.65
C ALA A 407 -13.55 41.38 10.54
N ILE A 408 -14.56 41.34 11.43
CA ILE A 408 -14.58 41.30 12.91
C ILE A 408 -15.97 40.80 13.43
N ASP A 409 -16.00 40.41 14.71
CA ASP A 409 -17.12 40.46 15.69
C ASP A 409 -18.50 39.74 15.51
N SER A 410 -18.60 38.60 16.22
CA SER A 410 -19.51 38.30 17.35
C SER A 410 -21.03 38.68 17.40
N ILE A 411 -21.89 37.63 17.56
CA ILE A 411 -22.94 37.43 18.61
C ILE A 411 -24.19 38.38 18.59
N PRO A 412 -25.42 38.09 19.14
CA PRO A 412 -26.04 36.89 19.80
C PRO A 412 -27.46 36.41 19.27
N ILE A 413 -27.94 35.22 19.74
CA ILE A 413 -29.30 34.85 20.34
C ILE A 413 -30.62 35.27 19.59
N ASP A 414 -31.75 34.53 19.52
CA ASP A 414 -32.35 33.49 20.39
C ASP A 414 -33.18 32.38 19.67
N SER A 415 -33.61 31.43 20.49
CA SER A 415 -34.53 30.29 20.36
C SER A 415 -36.00 30.64 20.06
N ALA A 416 -36.79 29.66 19.57
CA ALA A 416 -37.91 29.06 20.34
C ALA A 416 -38.74 27.99 19.56
N SER A 417 -39.42 27.11 20.32
CA SER A 417 -40.63 26.33 19.96
C SER A 417 -40.52 25.03 19.11
N ILE A 418 -41.32 23.95 19.33
CA ILE A 418 -42.03 23.51 20.56
C ILE A 418 -42.44 21.99 20.53
N ASN A 419 -41.90 21.17 21.46
CA ASN A 419 -42.51 19.93 22.03
C ASN A 419 -42.91 18.73 21.08
N ARG A 420 -43.32 17.52 21.52
CA ARG A 420 -43.94 17.06 22.80
C ARG A 420 -43.90 15.52 23.01
N LEU A 421 -44.10 15.09 24.26
CA LEU A 421 -44.41 13.71 24.76
C LEU A 421 -43.21 12.74 24.87
N LYS A 422 -43.05 11.90 25.92
CA LYS A 422 -43.85 11.73 27.17
C LYS A 422 -42.95 11.23 28.34
N THR A 423 -43.45 11.32 29.57
CA THR A 423 -42.71 11.08 30.83
C THR A 423 -43.24 9.90 31.66
N ASP A 424 -42.38 9.37 32.55
CA ASP A 424 -42.63 8.96 33.95
C ASP A 424 -41.40 8.13 34.45
N SER A 425 -40.86 8.19 35.68
CA SER A 425 -41.18 8.94 36.91
C SER A 425 -39.89 9.36 37.66
N VAL A 426 -39.98 10.15 38.74
CA VAL A 426 -38.85 10.82 39.41
C VAL A 426 -38.86 10.60 40.92
N GLU A 427 -37.69 10.43 41.56
CA GLU A 427 -37.37 11.12 42.84
C GLU A 427 -35.85 11.16 43.19
N THR A 428 -35.32 12.40 43.28
CA THR A 428 -34.24 12.95 44.17
C THR A 428 -32.95 12.15 44.47
N VAL A 429 -31.76 12.76 44.67
CA VAL A 429 -31.42 13.95 45.48
C VAL A 429 -30.36 14.85 44.81
N VAL A 430 -30.34 16.13 45.23
CA VAL A 430 -29.54 17.25 44.70
C VAL A 430 -28.03 17.16 44.99
N ALA A 431 -27.21 17.60 44.03
CA ALA A 431 -25.76 17.80 44.17
C ALA A 431 -25.37 19.28 44.36
N LYS A 432 -24.17 19.55 44.90
CA LYS A 432 -23.45 20.81 44.63
C LYS A 432 -21.93 20.72 44.84
N LYS A 433 -21.20 21.33 43.89
CA LYS A 433 -19.76 21.63 43.94
C LYS A 433 -19.60 23.16 44.02
N VAL A 434 -18.67 23.65 44.84
CA VAL A 434 -18.19 25.04 44.82
C VAL A 434 -16.68 25.04 45.09
N GLU A 435 -15.94 25.92 44.42
CA GLU A 435 -14.51 26.16 44.62
C GLU A 435 -14.31 27.46 45.43
N GLU A 436 -13.25 27.55 46.23
CA GLU A 436 -12.96 28.73 47.07
C GLU A 436 -11.62 29.37 46.67
N LYS A 437 -11.53 30.70 46.83
CA LYS A 437 -10.48 31.56 46.27
C LYS A 437 -9.70 32.28 47.38
N LEU A 438 -8.39 32.50 47.18
CA LEU A 438 -7.48 32.99 48.21
C LEU A 438 -7.85 34.38 48.78
N ALA A 439 -7.57 34.54 50.08
CA ALA A 439 -7.30 35.83 50.73
C ALA A 439 -6.04 35.70 51.62
N ILE A 440 -5.28 36.78 51.80
CA ILE A 440 -3.99 36.77 52.51
C ILE A 440 -4.03 37.77 53.68
N ALA A 441 -3.55 37.35 54.86
CA ALA A 441 -3.27 38.23 55.99
C ALA A 441 -2.06 37.74 56.82
N LYS A 442 -1.29 38.67 57.38
CA LYS A 442 -0.12 38.51 58.26
C LYS A 442 0.19 39.87 58.93
N PRO A 443 1.01 39.95 59.99
CA PRO A 443 1.47 38.88 60.91
C PRO A 443 1.30 39.23 62.41
N ALA A 444 1.33 38.23 63.31
CA ALA A 444 1.71 38.39 64.72
C ALA A 444 2.14 37.06 65.36
N ASP A 445 3.12 37.15 66.27
CA ASP A 445 3.55 36.22 67.34
C ASP A 445 3.78 34.71 67.12
N ILE A 446 4.95 34.28 67.62
CA ILE A 446 5.42 32.89 67.64
C ILE A 446 5.09 32.24 68.99
N LYS A 447 4.40 31.09 68.99
CA LYS A 447 4.50 30.08 70.06
C LYS A 447 4.01 28.70 69.62
N LYS A 448 4.87 27.69 69.85
CA LYS A 448 4.65 26.23 69.77
C LYS A 448 3.85 25.70 68.57
N ALA A 449 4.58 25.13 67.60
CA ALA A 449 4.00 24.14 66.69
C ALA A 449 3.34 23.01 67.49
N THR A 450 2.08 22.72 67.20
CA THR A 450 1.30 21.62 67.81
C THR A 450 1.28 20.44 66.85
N LEU A 451 1.24 19.21 67.38
CA LEU A 451 1.40 17.97 66.61
C LEU A 451 0.33 17.79 65.52
N VAL A 452 0.72 17.93 64.25
CA VAL A 452 -0.12 17.58 63.10
C VAL A 452 0.03 16.10 62.77
N ASP A 453 -0.78 15.30 63.44
CA ASP A 453 -1.26 13.96 63.06
C ASP A 453 -0.28 13.09 62.24
N SER A 454 0.57 12.36 62.96
CA SER A 454 1.44 11.33 62.39
C SER A 454 0.66 10.14 61.81
N THR A 455 -0.56 9.86 62.28
CA THR A 455 -1.32 8.67 61.85
C THR A 455 -1.89 8.85 60.44
N LYS A 456 -2.39 10.06 60.08
CA LYS A 456 -2.74 10.37 58.69
C LYS A 456 -1.55 10.34 57.75
N LYS A 457 -0.38 10.85 58.15
CA LYS A 457 0.83 10.78 57.33
C LYS A 457 1.32 9.33 57.15
N ALA A 458 1.21 8.48 58.17
CA ALA A 458 1.51 7.06 58.06
C ALA A 458 0.53 6.35 57.11
N ALA A 459 -0.79 6.53 57.30
CA ALA A 459 -1.83 5.92 56.48
C ALA A 459 -1.69 6.28 54.99
N ILE A 460 -1.48 7.56 54.65
CA ILE A 460 -1.28 8.02 53.26
C ILE A 460 -0.02 7.40 52.63
N LYS A 461 1.03 7.15 53.43
CA LYS A 461 2.28 6.52 52.98
C LYS A 461 2.12 5.00 52.78
N GLU A 462 1.27 4.37 53.60
CA GLU A 462 0.95 2.95 53.54
C GLU A 462 0.00 2.61 52.38
N THR A 463 -1.03 3.43 52.13
CA THR A 463 -1.86 3.28 50.91
C THR A 463 -1.04 3.47 49.65
N ALA A 464 -0.18 4.51 49.59
CA ALA A 464 0.67 4.75 48.43
C ALA A 464 1.65 3.59 48.14
N ARG A 465 2.13 2.86 49.16
CA ARG A 465 2.87 1.60 48.97
C ARG A 465 1.97 0.50 48.40
N ALA A 466 0.81 0.27 49.03
CA ALA A 466 -0.12 -0.77 48.61
C ALA A 466 -0.55 -0.61 47.15
N ASP A 467 -0.75 0.63 46.69
CA ASP A 467 -1.17 0.93 45.32
C ASP A 467 -0.03 0.79 44.28
N ILE A 468 1.23 1.05 44.67
CA ILE A 468 2.40 0.67 43.85
C ILE A 468 2.46 -0.85 43.71
N ALA A 469 2.36 -1.60 44.81
CA ALA A 469 2.40 -3.07 44.79
C ALA A 469 1.26 -3.68 43.97
N ARG A 470 0.01 -3.22 44.16
CA ARG A 470 -1.18 -3.63 43.39
C ARG A 470 -1.02 -3.37 41.90
N SER A 471 -0.63 -2.14 41.53
CA SER A 471 -0.51 -1.75 40.12
C SER A 471 0.66 -2.46 39.42
N MET A 472 1.75 -2.77 40.12
CA MET A 472 2.83 -3.60 39.56
C MET A 472 2.44 -5.07 39.42
N ALA A 473 1.62 -5.61 40.33
CA ALA A 473 1.05 -6.95 40.17
C ALA A 473 0.13 -7.03 38.95
N GLN A 474 -0.75 -6.03 38.76
CA GLN A 474 -1.59 -5.88 37.56
C GLN A 474 -0.74 -5.82 36.28
N ASP A 475 0.29 -4.97 36.24
CA ASP A 475 1.19 -4.90 35.08
C ASP A 475 1.96 -6.20 34.83
N SER A 476 2.26 -6.98 35.87
CA SER A 476 2.88 -8.30 35.73
C SER A 476 1.92 -9.31 35.08
N ILE A 477 0.65 -9.31 35.50
CA ILE A 477 -0.41 -10.13 34.88
C ILE A 477 -0.59 -9.73 33.40
N LEU A 478 -0.65 -8.43 33.11
CA LEU A 478 -0.75 -7.93 31.73
C LEU A 478 0.45 -8.34 30.86
N ARG A 479 1.68 -8.32 31.38
CA ARG A 479 2.88 -8.84 30.66
C ARG A 479 2.91 -10.36 30.52
N GLN A 480 2.25 -11.09 31.41
CA GLN A 480 2.11 -12.55 31.31
C GLN A 480 1.07 -12.93 30.24
N GLN A 481 -0.06 -12.24 30.20
CA GLN A 481 -1.13 -12.39 29.20
C GLN A 481 -0.75 -11.84 27.82
N ALA A 482 0.21 -10.91 27.75
CA ALA A 482 0.71 -10.38 26.48
C ALA A 482 1.43 -11.45 25.65
N THR A 483 0.80 -11.83 24.53
CA THR A 483 1.46 -12.52 23.42
C THR A 483 2.46 -11.57 22.78
N MET A 484 3.72 -12.01 22.68
CA MET A 484 4.73 -11.28 21.92
C MET A 484 4.62 -11.68 20.44
N PRO A 485 4.96 -10.78 19.51
CA PRO A 485 5.07 -11.13 18.10
C PRO A 485 6.28 -12.05 17.84
N GLU A 486 6.13 -12.98 16.90
CA GLU A 486 7.19 -13.91 16.45
C GLU A 486 7.73 -13.50 15.07
N GLU A 487 8.99 -13.84 14.78
CA GLU A 487 9.66 -13.52 13.51
C GLU A 487 9.02 -14.21 12.29
N ALA A 488 9.18 -13.61 11.11
CA ALA A 488 8.78 -14.15 9.80
C ALA A 488 7.29 -14.48 9.57
N THR A 489 6.40 -14.25 10.55
CA THR A 489 4.95 -14.51 10.42
C THR A 489 4.25 -13.69 9.33
N ALA A 490 4.76 -12.49 9.02
CA ALA A 490 4.22 -11.57 8.03
C ALA A 490 4.05 -12.20 6.62
N ASP A 491 5.04 -12.98 6.17
CA ASP A 491 5.08 -13.52 4.82
C ASP A 491 4.09 -14.68 4.63
N SER A 492 3.85 -15.46 5.67
CA SER A 492 2.79 -16.48 5.67
C SER A 492 1.40 -15.85 5.61
N LEU A 493 1.16 -14.78 6.38
CA LEU A 493 -0.13 -14.10 6.45
C LEU A 493 -0.50 -13.40 5.13
N ILE A 494 0.42 -12.66 4.50
CA ILE A 494 0.15 -12.01 3.20
C ILE A 494 -0.08 -13.05 2.09
N ASN A 495 0.65 -14.17 2.09
CA ASN A 495 0.46 -15.23 1.10
C ASN A 495 -0.87 -15.97 1.28
N GLN A 496 -1.32 -16.18 2.52
CA GLN A 496 -2.68 -16.69 2.81
C GLN A 496 -3.76 -15.71 2.37
N ALA A 497 -3.56 -14.40 2.56
CA ALA A 497 -4.48 -13.37 2.08
C ALA A 497 -4.56 -13.35 0.54
N ILE A 498 -3.42 -13.44 -0.17
CA ILE A 498 -3.38 -13.56 -1.64
C ILE A 498 -4.14 -14.83 -2.08
N ALA A 499 -3.88 -15.99 -1.47
CA ALA A 499 -4.57 -17.23 -1.79
C ALA A 499 -6.09 -17.16 -1.55
N SER A 500 -6.53 -16.43 -0.51
CA SER A 500 -7.95 -16.17 -0.24
C SER A 500 -8.57 -15.18 -1.23
N ALA A 501 -7.81 -14.19 -1.69
CA ALA A 501 -8.22 -13.29 -2.76
C ALA A 501 -8.21 -13.96 -4.15
N GLN A 502 -7.51 -15.10 -4.30
CA GLN A 502 -7.44 -15.91 -5.51
C GLN A 502 -8.61 -16.90 -5.69
N THR A 503 -9.48 -17.08 -4.69
CA THR A 503 -10.73 -17.84 -4.87
C THR A 503 -11.81 -16.96 -5.51
N PRO A 504 -12.68 -17.48 -6.39
CA PRO A 504 -13.87 -16.75 -6.84
C PRO A 504 -14.71 -16.17 -5.69
N ASP A 505 -15.44 -15.08 -5.94
CA ASP A 505 -16.41 -14.53 -5.00
C ASP A 505 -17.76 -15.24 -5.18
N THR A 506 -18.06 -16.17 -4.26
CA THR A 506 -19.35 -16.88 -4.21
C THR A 506 -20.39 -16.15 -3.37
N THR A 507 -20.10 -14.93 -2.88
CA THR A 507 -21.04 -14.17 -2.03
C THR A 507 -22.05 -13.39 -2.86
N PHE A 508 -23.31 -13.85 -2.88
CA PHE A 508 -24.40 -13.11 -3.50
C PHE A 508 -24.76 -11.89 -2.66
N ARG A 509 -24.45 -10.69 -3.16
CA ARG A 509 -24.76 -9.40 -2.53
C ARG A 509 -26.20 -9.00 -2.90
N ASP A 510 -27.13 -9.07 -1.95
CA ASP A 510 -28.54 -8.71 -2.18
C ASP A 510 -28.72 -7.20 -2.37
N THR A 511 -28.89 -6.78 -3.63
CA THR A 511 -29.07 -5.39 -4.03
C THR A 511 -30.50 -4.87 -3.85
N THR A 512 -31.45 -5.70 -3.40
CA THR A 512 -32.87 -5.30 -3.25
C THR A 512 -33.19 -4.64 -1.91
N ASN A 513 -32.23 -4.61 -0.98
CA ASN A 513 -32.40 -4.08 0.37
C ASN A 513 -31.92 -2.62 0.49
N GLU A 514 -32.84 -1.67 0.66
CA GLU A 514 -32.52 -0.23 0.75
C GLU A 514 -31.57 0.11 1.92
N ALA A 515 -31.66 -0.61 3.04
CA ALA A 515 -30.74 -0.41 4.18
C ALA A 515 -29.33 -0.98 3.91
N TYR A 516 -29.21 -1.94 2.99
CA TYR A 516 -27.92 -2.33 2.43
C TYR A 516 -27.40 -1.23 1.50
N LEU A 517 -28.22 -0.68 0.59
CA LEU A 517 -27.76 0.35 -0.37
C LEU A 517 -27.19 1.62 0.27
N ASP A 518 -27.73 2.09 1.40
CA ASP A 518 -27.22 3.30 2.09
C ASP A 518 -25.90 3.08 2.86
N THR A 519 -25.57 1.82 3.18
CA THR A 519 -24.31 1.44 3.85
C THR A 519 -23.32 0.71 2.94
N ALA A 520 -23.76 0.25 1.77
CA ALA A 520 -22.97 -0.45 0.80
C ALA A 520 -21.91 0.47 0.19
N ARG A 521 -20.71 -0.09 0.02
CA ARG A 521 -19.60 0.56 -0.65
C ARG A 521 -19.22 -0.24 -1.89
N THR A 522 -18.80 0.48 -2.92
CA THR A 522 -18.27 -0.10 -4.16
C THR A 522 -16.89 0.48 -4.45
N ARG A 523 -16.07 -0.33 -5.13
CA ARG A 523 -14.70 0.05 -5.50
C ARG A 523 -14.68 0.53 -6.95
N ILE A 524 -14.05 1.67 -7.17
CA ILE A 524 -13.66 2.13 -8.51
C ILE A 524 -12.17 1.90 -8.71
N VAL A 525 -11.78 1.53 -9.92
CA VAL A 525 -10.39 1.40 -10.35
C VAL A 525 -10.19 2.28 -11.58
N LYS A 526 -9.09 3.04 -11.58
CA LYS A 526 -8.64 3.86 -12.70
C LYS A 526 -7.20 3.48 -13.02
N ALA A 527 -6.92 3.25 -14.29
CA ALA A 527 -5.60 2.96 -14.80
C ALA A 527 -5.25 4.08 -15.79
N TYR A 528 -4.18 4.83 -15.49
CA TYR A 528 -3.77 5.99 -16.28
C TYR A 528 -2.47 5.69 -17.03
N TYR A 529 -2.51 5.96 -18.33
CA TYR A 529 -1.42 5.85 -19.31
C TYR A 529 -0.84 4.43 -19.50
N ASN A 530 -0.60 4.10 -20.77
CA ASN A 530 0.03 2.84 -21.21
C ASN A 530 -0.66 1.57 -20.65
N VAL A 531 -1.98 1.58 -20.48
CA VAL A 531 -2.70 0.46 -19.88
C VAL A 531 -2.57 -0.79 -20.73
N ARG A 532 -2.19 -1.90 -20.09
CA ARG A 532 -2.19 -3.25 -20.68
C ARG A 532 -3.01 -4.19 -19.82
N MET A 533 -3.82 -5.03 -20.46
CA MET A 533 -4.71 -6.00 -19.83
C MET A 533 -4.53 -7.38 -20.47
N PHE A 534 -4.50 -8.42 -19.63
CA PHE A 534 -4.37 -9.81 -20.06
C PHE A 534 -5.31 -10.72 -19.27
N LYS A 535 -6.12 -11.48 -20.01
CA LYS A 535 -6.94 -12.63 -19.59
C LYS A 535 -6.64 -13.78 -20.58
N SER A 536 -7.00 -15.03 -20.28
CA SER A 536 -6.63 -16.17 -21.14
C SER A 536 -7.20 -16.13 -22.58
N ASP A 537 -8.33 -15.45 -22.77
CA ASP A 537 -9.14 -15.35 -24.00
C ASP A 537 -9.16 -13.94 -24.61
N LEU A 538 -9.02 -12.91 -23.77
CA LEU A 538 -9.07 -11.49 -24.12
C LEU A 538 -7.80 -10.76 -23.66
N GLN A 539 -7.23 -9.93 -24.52
CA GLN A 539 -6.12 -9.04 -24.18
C GLN A 539 -6.41 -7.64 -24.72
N ALA A 540 -5.96 -6.59 -24.02
CA ALA A 540 -6.20 -5.21 -24.46
C ALA A 540 -5.02 -4.28 -24.16
N VAL A 541 -4.93 -3.20 -24.95
CA VAL A 541 -4.14 -2.01 -24.66
C VAL A 541 -5.01 -0.75 -24.83
N ALA A 542 -4.75 0.28 -24.04
CA ALA A 542 -5.42 1.58 -24.12
C ALA A 542 -4.50 2.69 -23.62
N ASP A 543 -4.87 3.96 -23.84
CA ASP A 543 -4.26 5.05 -23.08
C ASP A 543 -4.64 4.91 -21.60
N SER A 544 -5.95 4.90 -21.31
CA SER A 544 -6.48 4.90 -19.95
C SER A 544 -7.72 4.00 -19.84
N VAL A 545 -7.95 3.41 -18.67
CA VAL A 545 -9.09 2.53 -18.38
C VAL A 545 -9.75 2.91 -17.07
N TYR A 546 -11.09 2.94 -17.06
CA TYR A 546 -11.91 2.99 -15.86
C TYR A 546 -12.63 1.66 -15.70
N TYR A 547 -12.66 1.12 -14.49
CA TYR A 547 -13.48 -0.04 -14.12
C TYR A 547 -14.29 0.28 -12.87
N GLY A 548 -15.61 0.09 -12.95
CA GLY A 548 -16.52 0.21 -11.82
C GLY A 548 -17.07 -1.15 -11.42
N MET A 549 -16.96 -1.52 -10.14
CA MET A 549 -17.49 -2.80 -9.66
C MET A 549 -19.02 -2.81 -9.49
N ALA A 550 -19.69 -1.66 -9.47
CA ALA A 550 -21.14 -1.56 -9.29
C ALA A 550 -21.96 -1.72 -10.59
N ASP A 551 -21.39 -1.40 -11.76
CA ASP A 551 -21.96 -1.70 -13.08
C ASP A 551 -21.17 -2.77 -13.86
N SER A 552 -20.09 -3.29 -13.25
CA SER A 552 -19.14 -4.27 -13.82
C SER A 552 -18.64 -3.88 -15.23
N MET A 553 -18.50 -2.57 -15.44
CA MET A 553 -18.21 -1.97 -16.74
C MET A 553 -16.74 -1.56 -16.84
N PHE A 554 -16.00 -2.21 -17.73
CA PHE A 554 -14.73 -1.67 -18.23
C PHE A 554 -15.03 -0.58 -19.27
N ARG A 555 -14.31 0.53 -19.17
CA ARG A 555 -14.38 1.68 -20.06
C ARG A 555 -12.95 1.97 -20.50
N PHE A 556 -12.63 1.69 -21.75
CA PHE A 556 -11.30 1.87 -22.34
C PHE A 556 -11.31 3.12 -23.21
N MET A 557 -10.36 4.04 -22.99
CA MET A 557 -10.30 5.34 -23.65
C MET A 557 -8.94 5.58 -24.35
N GLY A 558 -8.95 6.48 -25.33
CA GLY A 558 -7.75 6.93 -26.03
C GLY A 558 -7.27 5.95 -27.11
N ARG A 559 -8.17 5.59 -28.04
CA ARG A 559 -7.93 4.63 -29.13
C ARG A 559 -7.53 3.23 -28.62
N PRO A 560 -8.34 2.60 -27.74
CA PRO A 560 -8.09 1.25 -27.27
C PRO A 560 -8.06 0.22 -28.39
N MET A 561 -7.29 -0.85 -28.16
CA MET A 561 -7.18 -1.99 -29.06
C MET A 561 -7.28 -3.29 -28.25
N ILE A 562 -8.23 -4.15 -28.62
CA ILE A 562 -8.55 -5.41 -27.93
C ILE A 562 -8.35 -6.56 -28.91
N TRP A 563 -7.81 -7.68 -28.44
CA TRP A 563 -7.71 -8.94 -29.19
C TRP A 563 -8.52 -10.01 -28.47
N ALA A 564 -9.50 -10.59 -29.18
CA ALA A 564 -10.38 -11.64 -28.68
C ALA A 564 -10.78 -12.58 -29.82
N GLU A 565 -10.91 -13.88 -29.54
CA GLU A 565 -11.29 -14.96 -30.49
C GLU A 565 -10.48 -15.10 -31.81
N GLY A 566 -9.45 -14.28 -32.05
CA GLY A 566 -8.70 -14.19 -33.30
C GLY A 566 -8.95 -12.91 -34.10
N SER A 567 -9.81 -12.02 -33.59
CA SER A 567 -10.05 -10.67 -34.11
C SER A 567 -9.29 -9.62 -33.29
N GLN A 568 -8.86 -8.55 -33.95
CA GLN A 568 -8.48 -7.28 -33.34
C GLN A 568 -9.66 -6.32 -33.44
N ILE A 569 -9.90 -5.55 -32.40
CA ILE A 569 -11.03 -4.63 -32.24
C ILE A 569 -10.49 -3.27 -31.79
N SER A 570 -10.95 -2.18 -32.41
CA SER A 570 -10.55 -0.82 -32.05
C SER A 570 -11.67 0.20 -32.30
N SER A 571 -11.68 1.26 -31.52
CA SER A 571 -12.53 2.46 -31.66
C SER A 571 -11.90 3.60 -30.84
N ASP A 572 -12.49 4.79 -30.80
CA ASP A 572 -11.98 5.87 -29.95
C ASP A 572 -12.25 5.62 -28.45
N THR A 573 -13.35 4.94 -28.14
CA THR A 573 -13.70 4.45 -26.79
C THR A 573 -14.46 3.12 -26.87
N ILE A 574 -14.17 2.19 -25.96
CA ILE A 574 -14.87 0.90 -25.82
C ILE A 574 -15.45 0.79 -24.41
N TYR A 575 -16.74 0.51 -24.33
CA TYR A 575 -17.41 0.05 -23.12
C TYR A 575 -17.58 -1.46 -23.22
N MET A 576 -17.34 -2.18 -22.13
CA MET A 576 -17.41 -3.65 -22.08
C MET A 576 -17.94 -4.09 -20.72
N GLN A 577 -19.11 -4.72 -20.71
CA GLN A 577 -19.76 -5.16 -19.48
C GLN A 577 -19.52 -6.65 -19.22
N ILE A 578 -19.14 -6.94 -17.99
CA ILE A 578 -19.05 -8.30 -17.45
C ILE A 578 -20.28 -8.55 -16.57
N GLN A 579 -20.99 -9.66 -16.78
CA GLN A 579 -22.07 -10.11 -15.90
C GLN A 579 -21.79 -11.55 -15.48
N ASN A 580 -21.98 -11.87 -14.19
CA ASN A 580 -21.69 -13.19 -13.62
C ASN A 580 -20.30 -13.74 -14.05
N GLN A 581 -19.28 -12.89 -13.94
CA GLN A 581 -17.88 -13.19 -14.30
C GLN A 581 -17.65 -13.55 -15.80
N ARG A 582 -18.60 -13.27 -16.68
CA ARG A 582 -18.56 -13.57 -18.13
C ARG A 582 -18.83 -12.30 -18.96
N MET A 583 -18.34 -12.23 -20.20
CA MET A 583 -18.70 -11.12 -21.11
C MET A 583 -20.21 -11.18 -21.44
N ASP A 584 -20.92 -10.04 -21.35
CA ASP A 584 -22.33 -9.92 -21.75
C ASP A 584 -22.50 -9.03 -22.99
N ASN A 585 -21.93 -7.82 -22.96
CA ASN A 585 -22.03 -6.85 -24.05
C ASN A 585 -20.76 -6.00 -24.19
N ALA A 586 -20.56 -5.45 -25.38
CA ALA A 586 -19.57 -4.41 -25.65
C ALA A 586 -20.14 -3.36 -26.62
N LEU A 587 -19.79 -2.10 -26.39
CA LEU A 587 -20.20 -0.94 -27.17
C LEU A 587 -18.94 -0.15 -27.57
N LEU A 588 -18.64 -0.17 -28.87
CA LEU A 588 -17.53 0.56 -29.49
C LEU A 588 -18.10 1.88 -30.03
N ILE A 589 -17.58 3.02 -29.56
CA ILE A 589 -18.03 4.35 -29.98
C ILE A 589 -16.93 5.07 -30.74
N ASN A 590 -17.31 5.61 -31.90
CA ASN A 590 -16.53 6.33 -32.90
C ASN A 590 -15.39 5.52 -33.53
N ASN A 591 -15.27 5.60 -34.85
CA ASN A 591 -14.25 4.90 -35.64
C ASN A 591 -14.16 3.39 -35.33
N ALA A 592 -15.33 2.77 -35.08
CA ALA A 592 -15.42 1.38 -34.64
C ALA A 592 -15.04 0.41 -35.77
N PHE A 593 -14.01 -0.39 -35.53
CA PHE A 593 -13.36 -1.25 -36.52
C PHE A 593 -13.02 -2.61 -35.90
N MET A 594 -13.36 -3.69 -36.61
CA MET A 594 -12.97 -5.06 -36.30
C MET A 594 -12.19 -5.65 -37.47
N VAL A 595 -11.07 -6.31 -37.19
CA VAL A 595 -10.16 -6.92 -38.16
C VAL A 595 -9.91 -8.38 -37.78
N ASN A 596 -10.01 -9.30 -38.74
CA ASN A 596 -9.62 -10.70 -38.57
C ASN A 596 -8.75 -11.17 -39.74
N ALA A 597 -7.63 -11.82 -39.44
CA ALA A 597 -6.71 -12.34 -40.46
C ALA A 597 -7.26 -13.63 -41.09
N VAL A 598 -7.24 -13.70 -42.42
CA VAL A 598 -7.64 -14.88 -43.18
C VAL A 598 -6.49 -15.89 -43.16
N LEU A 599 -6.77 -17.10 -42.65
CA LEU A 599 -5.78 -18.16 -42.39
C LEU A 599 -4.85 -18.39 -43.59
N ASP A 600 -3.55 -18.56 -43.30
CA ASP A 600 -2.46 -18.78 -44.26
C ASP A 600 -2.31 -17.72 -45.37
N THR A 601 -2.83 -16.51 -45.15
CA THR A 601 -2.69 -15.38 -46.09
C THR A 601 -2.34 -14.06 -45.38
N VAL A 602 -1.96 -13.06 -46.18
CA VAL A 602 -1.76 -11.66 -45.73
C VAL A 602 -3.02 -10.81 -46.01
N LYS A 603 -4.22 -11.41 -45.89
CA LYS A 603 -5.51 -10.76 -46.19
C LYS A 603 -6.38 -10.69 -44.93
N PHE A 604 -7.23 -9.67 -44.87
CA PHE A 604 -7.94 -9.30 -43.65
C PHE A 604 -9.42 -9.07 -43.91
N ASN A 605 -10.27 -9.83 -43.22
CA ASN A 605 -11.68 -9.51 -43.05
C ASN A 605 -11.77 -8.23 -42.18
N GLN A 606 -12.55 -7.26 -42.61
CA GLN A 606 -12.62 -5.91 -42.06
C GLN A 606 -14.08 -5.47 -41.95
N LEU A 607 -14.47 -5.00 -40.78
CA LEU A 607 -15.83 -4.56 -40.48
C LEU A 607 -15.77 -3.22 -39.75
N LYS A 608 -16.44 -2.20 -40.29
CA LYS A 608 -16.32 -0.81 -39.88
C LYS A 608 -17.69 -0.14 -39.74
N GLY A 609 -17.85 0.75 -38.77
CA GLY A 609 -18.96 1.69 -38.66
C GLY A 609 -18.61 2.87 -37.75
N ARG A 610 -19.53 3.81 -37.54
CA ARG A 610 -19.40 4.82 -36.48
C ARG A 610 -19.52 4.17 -35.10
N LYS A 611 -20.39 3.18 -34.96
CA LYS A 611 -20.66 2.46 -33.71
C LYS A 611 -20.76 0.96 -33.98
N ILE A 612 -20.29 0.14 -33.04
CA ILE A 612 -20.53 -1.31 -33.05
C ILE A 612 -21.04 -1.74 -31.67
N THR A 613 -22.17 -2.43 -31.64
CA THR A 613 -22.73 -3.07 -30.44
C THR A 613 -22.64 -4.59 -30.60
N ALA A 614 -21.90 -5.25 -29.72
CA ALA A 614 -21.75 -6.70 -29.69
C ALA A 614 -22.38 -7.29 -28.43
N PHE A 615 -23.07 -8.42 -28.58
CA PHE A 615 -23.65 -9.20 -27.48
C PHE A 615 -23.06 -10.60 -27.46
N PHE A 616 -22.73 -11.07 -26.26
CA PHE A 616 -22.06 -12.32 -26.03
C PHE A 616 -23.03 -13.37 -25.46
N ALA A 617 -22.70 -14.64 -25.71
CA ALA A 617 -23.31 -15.81 -25.09
C ALA A 617 -22.22 -16.89 -24.99
N ASN A 618 -22.10 -17.53 -23.81
CA ASN A 618 -21.07 -18.54 -23.54
C ASN A 618 -19.65 -18.08 -23.93
N ASN A 619 -19.34 -16.80 -23.70
CA ASN A 619 -18.05 -16.16 -23.95
C ASN A 619 -17.60 -16.00 -25.43
N SER A 620 -18.45 -16.36 -26.39
CA SER A 620 -18.33 -15.97 -27.81
C SER A 620 -19.42 -14.94 -28.19
N ILE A 621 -19.30 -14.29 -29.35
CA ILE A 621 -20.29 -13.30 -29.83
C ILE A 621 -21.54 -14.03 -30.39
N ASP A 622 -22.74 -13.75 -29.86
CA ASP A 622 -24.04 -14.20 -30.42
C ASP A 622 -24.53 -13.24 -31.52
N ARG A 623 -24.40 -11.93 -31.29
CA ARG A 623 -24.91 -10.88 -32.19
C ARG A 623 -23.97 -9.69 -32.25
N MET A 624 -23.96 -9.05 -33.42
CA MET A 624 -23.30 -7.77 -33.62
C MET A 624 -24.15 -6.87 -34.52
N TYR A 625 -24.18 -5.59 -34.15
CA TYR A 625 -24.85 -4.50 -34.86
C TYR A 625 -23.79 -3.45 -35.20
N VAL A 626 -23.61 -3.17 -36.47
CA VAL A 626 -22.69 -2.14 -36.98
C VAL A 626 -23.54 -0.99 -37.50
N ASP A 627 -23.29 0.22 -37.01
CA ASP A 627 -24.16 1.39 -37.18
C ASP A 627 -23.40 2.60 -37.72
N GLY A 628 -24.07 3.32 -38.63
CA GLY A 628 -23.59 4.57 -39.23
C GLY A 628 -22.46 4.31 -40.22
N ASN A 629 -22.77 4.41 -41.52
CA ASN A 629 -21.84 4.09 -42.62
C ASN A 629 -21.16 2.73 -42.41
N ALA A 630 -21.98 1.69 -42.20
CA ALA A 630 -21.55 0.33 -41.94
C ALA A 630 -20.95 -0.27 -43.23
N GLU A 631 -19.66 -0.61 -43.19
CA GLU A 631 -18.92 -1.24 -44.27
C GLU A 631 -18.35 -2.59 -43.82
N ASN A 632 -18.52 -3.62 -44.66
CA ASN A 632 -17.93 -4.93 -44.49
C ASN A 632 -17.11 -5.29 -45.73
N LEU A 633 -15.88 -5.74 -45.54
CA LEU A 633 -14.98 -6.26 -46.57
C LEU A 633 -14.47 -7.62 -46.09
N SER A 634 -14.84 -8.70 -46.77
CA SER A 634 -14.46 -10.07 -46.41
C SER A 634 -14.00 -10.89 -47.61
N PHE A 635 -13.18 -11.91 -47.34
CA PHE A 635 -12.64 -12.80 -48.37
C PHE A 635 -13.27 -14.19 -48.29
N ALA A 636 -13.79 -14.68 -49.42
CA ALA A 636 -14.28 -16.03 -49.55
C ALA A 636 -13.10 -16.98 -49.86
N THR A 637 -12.92 -18.02 -49.05
CA THR A 637 -11.94 -19.09 -49.26
C THR A 637 -12.62 -20.37 -49.75
N ASN A 638 -11.90 -21.16 -50.54
CA ASN A 638 -12.36 -22.46 -51.02
C ASN A 638 -11.94 -23.58 -50.07
N ASP A 639 -12.90 -24.21 -49.36
CA ASP A 639 -12.70 -25.25 -48.34
C ASP A 639 -11.70 -26.37 -48.70
N LYS A 640 -11.59 -26.72 -49.99
CA LYS A 640 -10.76 -27.83 -50.47
C LYS A 640 -9.33 -27.43 -50.82
N THR A 641 -9.08 -26.14 -51.01
CA THR A 641 -7.79 -25.63 -51.52
C THR A 641 -7.21 -24.49 -50.68
N HIS A 642 -7.93 -24.02 -49.66
CA HIS A 642 -7.57 -22.91 -48.76
C HIS A 642 -7.17 -21.62 -49.50
N ARG A 643 -7.58 -21.49 -50.78
CA ARG A 643 -7.31 -20.32 -51.62
C ARG A 643 -8.50 -19.38 -51.63
N ILE A 644 -8.21 -18.08 -51.55
CA ILE A 644 -9.18 -17.02 -51.73
C ILE A 644 -9.68 -17.03 -53.18
N THR A 645 -11.00 -17.02 -53.36
CA THR A 645 -11.66 -16.98 -54.67
C THR A 645 -12.15 -15.58 -55.01
N GLU A 646 -12.74 -14.90 -54.03
CA GLU A 646 -13.52 -13.67 -54.20
C GLU A 646 -13.39 -12.77 -52.96
N MET A 647 -13.58 -11.47 -53.14
CA MET A 647 -13.68 -10.47 -52.09
C MET A 647 -15.07 -9.82 -52.16
N PHE A 648 -15.78 -9.82 -51.05
CA PHE A 648 -17.11 -9.25 -50.88
C PHE A 648 -16.99 -7.91 -50.15
N HIS A 649 -17.49 -6.84 -50.75
CA HIS A 649 -17.54 -5.50 -50.15
C HIS A 649 -18.99 -5.02 -50.13
N ASP A 650 -19.51 -4.71 -48.95
CA ASP A 650 -20.93 -4.42 -48.70
C ASP A 650 -21.08 -3.20 -47.80
N ARG A 651 -22.06 -2.33 -48.12
CA ARG A 651 -22.25 -1.01 -47.49
C ARG A 651 -23.72 -0.74 -47.20
N GLY A 652 -24.03 -0.21 -46.02
CA GLY A 652 -25.39 0.22 -45.64
C GLY A 652 -25.41 1.13 -44.41
N ALA A 653 -26.60 1.56 -43.99
CA ALA A 653 -26.74 2.33 -42.75
C ALA A 653 -26.51 1.46 -41.50
N ARG A 654 -26.96 0.19 -41.54
CA ARG A 654 -26.74 -0.81 -40.49
C ARG A 654 -26.45 -2.18 -41.08
N ILE A 655 -25.47 -2.90 -40.52
CA ILE A 655 -25.27 -4.34 -40.75
C ILE A 655 -25.62 -5.09 -39.46
N LYS A 656 -26.47 -6.11 -39.55
CA LYS A 656 -26.79 -7.06 -38.48
C LYS A 656 -26.09 -8.40 -38.78
N ILE A 657 -25.33 -8.91 -37.82
CA ILE A 657 -24.69 -10.24 -37.89
C ILE A 657 -25.15 -11.07 -36.70
N LYS A 658 -25.57 -12.32 -36.95
CA LYS A 658 -25.84 -13.31 -35.91
C LYS A 658 -24.92 -14.51 -36.10
N MET A 659 -24.36 -15.01 -35.00
CA MET A 659 -23.42 -16.12 -34.99
C MET A 659 -23.87 -17.25 -34.06
N GLU A 660 -23.40 -18.45 -34.34
CA GLU A 660 -23.53 -19.63 -33.48
C GLU A 660 -22.12 -20.19 -33.25
N GLY A 661 -21.60 -19.97 -32.05
CA GLY A 661 -20.16 -20.10 -31.78
C GLY A 661 -19.36 -19.19 -32.71
N LYS A 662 -18.51 -19.79 -33.56
CA LYS A 662 -17.63 -19.07 -34.51
C LYS A 662 -18.14 -19.06 -35.95
N LYS A 663 -19.42 -19.34 -36.19
CA LYS A 663 -20.03 -19.36 -37.54
C LYS A 663 -21.10 -18.29 -37.66
N ILE A 664 -21.05 -17.49 -38.72
CA ILE A 664 -22.14 -16.59 -39.10
C ILE A 664 -23.32 -17.44 -39.59
N ILE A 665 -24.49 -17.27 -38.97
CA ILE A 665 -25.73 -17.95 -39.32
C ILE A 665 -26.77 -17.01 -39.94
N ASP A 666 -26.61 -15.69 -39.75
CA ASP A 666 -27.44 -14.65 -40.37
C ASP A 666 -26.61 -13.39 -40.61
N TYR A 667 -26.86 -12.72 -41.74
CA TYR A 667 -26.18 -11.50 -42.17
C TYR A 667 -27.16 -10.63 -42.96
N ILE A 668 -27.54 -9.46 -42.41
CA ILE A 668 -28.59 -8.60 -42.97
C ILE A 668 -28.11 -7.14 -43.00
N THR A 669 -28.04 -6.57 -44.21
CA THR A 669 -27.67 -5.17 -44.45
C THR A 669 -28.92 -4.32 -44.69
N ILE A 670 -29.13 -3.31 -43.86
CA ILE A 670 -30.33 -2.47 -43.82
C ILE A 670 -30.01 -1.07 -44.35
N ARG A 671 -30.91 -0.51 -45.17
CA ARG A 671 -30.65 0.66 -46.04
C ARG A 671 -29.33 0.45 -46.80
N LYS A 672 -29.27 -0.65 -47.56
CA LYS A 672 -28.14 -1.06 -48.38
C LYS A 672 -27.83 0.00 -49.44
N VAL A 673 -26.59 0.46 -49.49
CA VAL A 673 -26.10 1.50 -50.41
C VAL A 673 -25.36 0.87 -51.59
N ASP A 674 -24.49 -0.10 -51.32
CA ASP A 674 -23.60 -0.70 -52.31
C ASP A 674 -23.27 -2.14 -51.89
N GLN A 675 -23.05 -3.04 -52.86
CA GLN A 675 -22.58 -4.40 -52.61
C GLN A 675 -21.93 -4.96 -53.87
N LYS A 676 -20.65 -5.31 -53.76
CA LYS A 676 -19.81 -5.74 -54.87
C LYS A 676 -19.10 -7.03 -54.51
N LEU A 677 -19.13 -7.98 -55.45
CA LEU A 677 -18.36 -9.21 -55.39
C LEU A 677 -17.25 -9.11 -56.42
N TYR A 678 -16.01 -8.98 -55.95
CA TYR A 678 -14.82 -8.90 -56.77
C TYR A 678 -14.17 -10.29 -56.89
N PRO A 679 -14.09 -10.90 -58.08
CA PRO A 679 -13.21 -12.05 -58.29
C PRO A 679 -11.79 -11.69 -57.88
N PHE A 680 -11.08 -12.54 -57.14
CA PHE A 680 -9.81 -12.17 -56.49
C PHE A 680 -8.74 -11.58 -57.44
N LYS A 681 -8.77 -11.96 -58.72
CA LYS A 681 -7.90 -11.41 -59.80
C LYS A 681 -8.16 -9.92 -60.15
N GLN A 682 -9.24 -9.33 -59.63
CA GLN A 682 -9.63 -7.93 -59.86
C GLN A 682 -9.49 -7.07 -58.59
N VAL A 683 -9.07 -7.64 -57.46
CA VAL A 683 -8.81 -6.90 -56.23
C VAL A 683 -7.52 -6.10 -56.40
N THR A 684 -7.62 -4.77 -56.36
CA THR A 684 -6.46 -3.87 -56.28
C THR A 684 -6.16 -3.56 -54.81
N GLN A 685 -4.89 -3.27 -54.50
CA GLN A 685 -4.45 -2.98 -53.12
C GLN A 685 -5.21 -1.81 -52.47
N GLU A 686 -5.68 -0.84 -53.28
CA GLU A 686 -6.51 0.29 -52.86
C GLU A 686 -7.92 -0.12 -52.41
N ASN A 687 -8.51 -1.14 -53.04
CA ASN A 687 -9.85 -1.65 -52.73
C ASN A 687 -9.81 -2.81 -51.72
N GLU A 688 -8.62 -3.25 -51.30
CA GLU A 688 -8.41 -4.37 -50.37
C GLU A 688 -8.53 -3.96 -48.90
N VAL A 689 -8.49 -2.65 -48.62
CA VAL A 689 -8.34 -2.09 -47.27
C VAL A 689 -9.33 -0.94 -47.06
N LEU A 690 -10.12 -0.98 -45.98
CA LEU A 690 -11.06 0.09 -45.65
C LEU A 690 -10.34 1.27 -44.96
N PRO A 691 -10.71 2.54 -45.24
CA PRO A 691 -10.09 3.70 -44.60
C PRO A 691 -10.23 3.64 -43.08
N GLY A 692 -9.11 3.75 -42.36
CA GLY A 692 -9.02 3.58 -40.91
C GLY A 692 -8.50 2.20 -40.46
N PHE A 693 -8.18 1.30 -41.38
CA PHE A 693 -7.56 0.00 -41.07
C PHE A 693 -6.25 0.15 -40.31
N ILE A 694 -6.12 -0.58 -39.20
CA ILE A 694 -4.90 -0.71 -38.40
C ILE A 694 -4.76 -2.19 -38.02
N TRP A 695 -3.55 -2.76 -38.13
CA TRP A 695 -3.25 -4.12 -37.68
C TRP A 695 -1.94 -4.11 -36.88
N ARG A 696 -2.01 -4.42 -35.58
CA ARG A 696 -0.87 -4.36 -34.65
C ARG A 696 -0.78 -5.57 -33.72
N PRO A 697 -0.80 -6.83 -34.23
CA PRO A 697 -0.73 -8.03 -33.40
C PRO A 697 0.55 -8.14 -32.55
N GLN A 698 1.60 -7.37 -32.88
CA GLN A 698 2.83 -7.25 -32.09
C GLN A 698 2.66 -6.49 -30.76
N ASP A 699 1.63 -5.64 -30.62
CA ASP A 699 1.38 -4.89 -29.38
C ASP A 699 0.49 -5.64 -28.38
N ARG A 700 -0.15 -6.73 -28.84
CA ARG A 700 -0.97 -7.65 -28.05
C ARG A 700 -0.15 -8.26 -26.89
N PRO A 701 -0.56 -8.05 -25.63
CA PRO A 701 0.04 -8.73 -24.48
C PRO A 701 0.05 -10.26 -24.66
N LYS A 702 1.21 -10.89 -24.54
CA LYS A 702 1.38 -12.34 -24.74
C LYS A 702 1.32 -13.14 -23.45
N SER A 703 1.72 -12.54 -22.33
CA SER A 703 1.59 -13.10 -20.99
C SER A 703 1.57 -12.00 -19.93
N LYS A 704 1.39 -12.39 -18.67
CA LYS A 704 1.53 -11.50 -17.50
C LYS A 704 2.93 -10.87 -17.41
N GLU A 705 3.97 -11.63 -17.74
CA GLU A 705 5.38 -11.23 -17.66
C GLU A 705 5.75 -10.23 -18.76
N ASP A 706 5.23 -10.44 -19.97
CA ASP A 706 5.37 -9.52 -21.11
C ASP A 706 4.88 -8.10 -20.76
N MET A 707 3.70 -8.00 -20.13
CA MET A 707 3.16 -6.72 -19.64
C MET A 707 4.06 -6.00 -18.62
N MET A 708 4.88 -6.73 -17.86
CA MET A 708 5.73 -6.17 -16.79
C MET A 708 7.16 -5.85 -17.24
N ASN A 709 7.55 -6.31 -18.43
CA ASN A 709 8.93 -6.32 -18.91
C ASN A 709 9.21 -5.44 -20.14
N ARG A 710 8.20 -5.07 -20.94
CA ARG A 710 8.42 -4.18 -22.11
C ARG A 710 8.94 -2.81 -21.66
N LYS A 711 10.14 -2.44 -22.10
CA LYS A 711 10.68 -1.09 -21.92
C LYS A 711 9.88 -0.09 -22.76
N ARG A 712 9.70 1.13 -22.24
CA ARG A 712 9.02 2.22 -22.95
C ARG A 712 9.84 2.65 -24.17
N GLU A 713 9.34 2.32 -25.35
CA GLU A 713 9.75 2.96 -26.61
C GLU A 713 9.14 4.38 -26.60
N VAL A 714 9.96 5.36 -26.25
CA VAL A 714 9.55 6.78 -26.35
C VAL A 714 9.67 7.18 -27.81
N GLU A 715 8.54 7.23 -28.53
CA GLU A 715 8.50 7.89 -29.83
C GLU A 715 8.95 9.34 -29.64
N LYS A 716 10.10 9.68 -30.23
CA LYS A 716 10.66 11.02 -30.18
C LYS A 716 9.71 11.95 -30.96
N PRO A 717 9.28 13.09 -30.41
CA PRO A 717 8.32 13.96 -31.09
C PRO A 717 8.76 14.27 -32.52
N ALA A 718 7.88 14.00 -33.49
CA ALA A 718 8.13 14.31 -34.88
C ALA A 718 8.28 15.83 -35.02
N ALA A 719 9.41 16.29 -35.55
CA ALA A 719 9.64 17.71 -35.79
C ALA A 719 8.66 18.19 -36.86
N SER A 720 7.81 19.16 -36.51
CA SER A 720 6.84 19.75 -37.41
C SER A 720 7.54 20.56 -38.50
N THR A 721 7.52 20.07 -39.73
CA THR A 721 7.93 20.83 -40.92
C THR A 721 6.84 21.83 -41.29
N GLU A 722 6.95 23.07 -40.79
CA GLU A 722 6.25 24.21 -41.36
C GLU A 722 7.09 24.79 -42.51
N ASN A 723 6.43 25.17 -43.61
CA ASN A 723 7.08 25.75 -44.79
C ASN A 723 7.22 27.27 -44.65
N ALA A 724 8.28 27.83 -45.22
CA ALA A 724 8.59 29.25 -45.15
C ALA A 724 7.93 30.09 -46.28
N ALA A 725 7.68 31.36 -45.98
CA ALA A 725 7.64 32.46 -46.95
C ALA A 725 7.86 33.81 -46.22
N ASP A 726 8.93 34.53 -46.62
CA ASP A 726 9.09 35.99 -46.80
C ASP A 726 8.70 36.99 -45.66
N GLU A 727 9.43 38.08 -45.40
CA GLU A 727 10.66 38.60 -46.03
C GLU A 727 11.47 39.55 -45.10
N ASN A 728 12.77 39.69 -45.38
CA ASN A 728 13.65 40.85 -45.14
C ASN A 728 13.57 41.68 -43.83
N SER A 729 14.63 41.61 -43.00
CA SER A 729 15.80 42.52 -43.17
C SER A 729 16.83 42.44 -42.02
N PHE A 730 18.12 42.27 -42.38
CA PHE A 730 19.30 43.04 -41.92
C PHE A 730 20.58 42.24 -42.20
N GLU A 731 21.39 42.72 -43.15
CA GLU A 731 22.76 42.25 -43.37
C GLU A 731 23.70 42.82 -42.30
N ASN A 732 24.72 42.07 -41.88
CA ASN A 732 26.10 42.33 -42.34
C ASN A 732 27.11 41.30 -41.76
N THR A 733 27.91 40.72 -42.66
CA THR A 733 29.33 40.33 -42.51
C THR A 733 29.82 39.44 -41.34
N ASP A 734 30.88 38.66 -41.49
CA ASP A 734 31.46 37.95 -42.66
C ASP A 734 32.53 37.00 -42.09
N ASP A 735 32.66 35.81 -42.69
CA ASP A 735 33.88 34.98 -42.94
C ASP A 735 33.62 33.47 -42.83
N MET A 736 34.41 32.70 -43.59
CA MET A 736 34.24 31.27 -43.88
C MET A 736 35.03 30.38 -42.88
N VAL A 737 35.03 29.03 -42.83
CA VAL A 737 34.74 27.91 -43.77
C VAL A 737 34.22 26.71 -42.94
N GLU A 738 33.20 25.94 -43.34
CA GLU A 738 33.26 24.78 -44.27
C GLU A 738 34.20 23.65 -43.75
N SER A 739 33.73 22.69 -42.92
CA SER A 739 33.19 21.33 -43.24
C SER A 739 34.22 20.37 -43.92
N VAL A 740 34.21 19.03 -43.76
CA VAL A 740 33.21 18.01 -44.15
C VAL A 740 33.64 16.61 -43.61
N GLU A 741 32.69 15.79 -43.09
CA GLU A 741 32.60 14.28 -43.03
C GLU A 741 33.83 13.39 -42.62
N GLU A 742 33.79 12.05 -42.44
CA GLU A 742 32.71 11.03 -42.37
C GLU A 742 33.03 9.91 -41.31
N LYS A 743 32.21 8.85 -41.26
CA LYS A 743 32.38 7.63 -40.42
C LYS A 743 33.32 6.60 -41.07
N VAL A 744 33.91 5.72 -40.25
CA VAL A 744 34.18 4.31 -40.64
C VAL A 744 33.90 3.37 -39.44
N THR A 745 33.47 2.14 -39.71
CA THR A 745 33.22 1.04 -38.74
C THR A 745 34.46 0.17 -38.49
N PRO A 746 34.53 -0.59 -37.38
CA PRO A 746 35.57 -1.60 -37.15
C PRO A 746 35.14 -3.00 -37.62
N GLU A 747 36.06 -3.73 -38.25
CA GLU A 747 36.10 -5.19 -38.39
C GLU A 747 37.57 -5.67 -38.20
N GLU A 748 37.79 -6.98 -38.10
CA GLU A 748 38.97 -7.61 -37.46
C GLU A 748 40.03 -8.13 -38.46
N GLU A 749 41.28 -8.28 -38.01
CA GLU A 749 42.13 -9.51 -38.01
C GLU A 749 43.66 -9.23 -37.94
N ASP A 750 44.45 -10.29 -37.72
CA ASP A 750 45.81 -10.33 -37.16
C ASP A 750 46.99 -9.96 -38.11
N GLU A 751 48.13 -9.56 -37.51
CA GLU A 751 49.41 -10.28 -37.70
C GLU A 751 50.47 -9.95 -36.61
N VAL A 752 51.37 -10.90 -36.29
CA VAL A 752 52.49 -10.77 -35.32
C VAL A 752 53.70 -11.61 -35.80
N PRO A 753 54.97 -11.24 -35.49
CA PRO A 753 55.62 -11.49 -34.18
C PRO A 753 56.48 -10.27 -33.73
N ALA A 754 57.52 -10.26 -32.89
CA ALA A 754 58.37 -11.22 -32.15
C ALA A 754 59.19 -10.44 -31.07
N LEU A 755 59.96 -10.98 -30.10
CA LEU A 755 60.08 -12.29 -29.41
C LEU A 755 61.07 -12.10 -28.21
N GLN A 756 61.31 -13.15 -27.39
CA GLN A 756 62.32 -13.28 -26.31
C GLN A 756 62.08 -12.39 -25.04
N GLU A 757 62.29 -12.87 -23.79
CA GLU A 757 62.74 -14.19 -23.31
C GLU A 757 62.23 -14.56 -21.88
N GLU A 758 62.59 -15.78 -21.45
CA GLU A 758 62.22 -16.60 -20.26
C GLU A 758 62.58 -16.00 -18.86
N GLU A 759 62.14 -16.49 -17.67
CA GLU A 759 61.15 -17.51 -17.23
C GLU A 759 60.67 -17.23 -15.76
N ALA A 760 59.80 -18.08 -15.20
CA ALA A 760 59.31 -18.04 -13.79
C ALA A 760 60.15 -18.92 -12.81
N PRO A 761 59.75 -19.36 -11.58
CA PRO A 761 58.52 -20.16 -11.31
C PRO A 761 57.81 -20.06 -9.91
N ILE A 762 56.54 -20.53 -9.87
CA ILE A 762 55.86 -21.52 -8.98
C ILE A 762 56.24 -21.65 -7.47
N THR A 763 55.36 -21.82 -6.45
CA THR A 763 53.91 -21.56 -6.15
C THR A 763 53.63 -21.86 -4.63
N THR A 764 52.40 -21.62 -4.13
CA THR A 764 51.65 -22.38 -3.07
C THR A 764 52.11 -22.43 -1.59
N GLY A 765 51.16 -22.35 -0.64
CA GLY A 765 51.26 -23.09 0.66
C GLY A 765 50.68 -22.46 1.95
N GLU A 766 49.45 -22.86 2.31
CA GLU A 766 48.87 -23.12 3.66
C GLU A 766 49.30 -22.46 5.02
N LYS A 767 48.29 -22.43 5.92
CA LYS A 767 48.30 -22.69 7.40
C LYS A 767 48.47 -21.58 8.47
N GLU A 768 47.36 -21.42 9.23
CA GLU A 768 47.21 -21.53 10.70
C GLU A 768 48.01 -20.67 11.73
N ALA A 769 47.22 -19.84 12.43
CA ALA A 769 47.03 -19.84 13.89
C ALA A 769 48.11 -19.34 14.90
N SER A 770 47.82 -18.14 15.41
CA SER A 770 47.81 -17.76 16.85
C SER A 770 49.07 -17.19 17.54
N LYS A 771 48.80 -16.30 18.52
CA LYS A 771 49.69 -15.74 19.56
C LYS A 771 50.82 -14.81 19.08
N ALA A 772 51.39 -13.92 19.91
CA ALA A 772 50.84 -13.13 21.03
C ALA A 772 51.86 -12.04 21.44
N ALA A 773 51.35 -10.91 21.96
CA ALA A 773 52.03 -9.93 22.82
C ALA A 773 53.25 -9.11 22.31
N ALA A 774 53.05 -7.79 22.36
CA ALA A 774 54.00 -6.74 22.79
C ALA A 774 55.37 -6.54 22.10
N ASN A 775 55.53 -5.37 21.46
CA ASN A 775 56.30 -4.29 22.10
C ASN A 775 55.84 -2.88 21.64
N GLU A 776 56.25 -1.83 22.35
CA GLU A 776 55.75 -0.45 22.17
C GLU A 776 56.63 0.42 21.24
N LYS A 777 56.01 1.38 20.50
CA LYS A 777 56.38 2.83 20.53
C LYS A 777 55.57 3.77 19.60
N LYS A 778 54.57 4.42 20.18
CA LYS A 778 54.43 5.89 20.30
C LYS A 778 54.72 6.81 19.07
N VAL A 779 53.65 7.21 18.38
CA VAL A 779 53.46 8.52 17.67
C VAL A 779 51.97 8.89 17.90
N ALA A 780 51.61 9.76 18.84
CA ALA A 780 51.64 11.24 18.77
C ALA A 780 50.56 11.82 17.83
N GLU A 781 49.34 11.97 18.36
CA GLU A 781 48.22 12.69 17.74
C GLU A 781 48.40 14.21 17.80
N LYS A 782 47.59 14.94 17.04
CA LYS A 782 47.50 16.41 17.08
C LYS A 782 46.03 16.85 17.01
N GLU A 783 45.50 17.23 18.16
CA GLU A 783 44.12 17.65 18.37
C GLU A 783 43.90 19.14 18.03
N VAL A 784 42.64 19.56 17.83
CA VAL A 784 42.28 20.95 17.48
C VAL A 784 41.01 21.35 18.26
N GLU A 785 41.15 22.34 19.15
CA GLU A 785 40.04 22.94 19.91
C GLU A 785 39.32 24.07 19.13
N PRO A 786 38.00 24.25 19.32
CA PRO A 786 37.30 25.51 19.11
C PRO A 786 37.22 26.35 20.41
N ALA A 787 37.27 27.68 20.31
CA ALA A 787 37.44 28.59 21.45
C ALA A 787 36.12 29.07 22.12
N GLU A 788 36.22 29.47 23.39
CA GLU A 788 35.16 30.13 24.18
C GLU A 788 35.02 31.65 23.86
N PRO A 789 33.83 32.25 24.09
CA PRO A 789 33.61 33.71 23.99
C PRO A 789 33.70 34.44 25.35
N THR A 790 34.27 35.64 25.35
CA THR A 790 34.31 36.58 26.50
C THR A 790 33.18 37.62 26.48
N LYS A 791 33.03 38.41 27.57
CA LYS A 791 31.99 39.44 27.75
C LYS A 791 32.60 40.82 28.03
N GLU A 792 32.03 41.87 27.44
CA GLU A 792 32.02 43.31 27.80
C GLU A 792 31.29 44.07 26.66
N GLU A 793 30.83 45.33 26.77
CA GLU A 793 29.95 45.95 27.78
C GLU A 793 29.11 47.08 27.12
N ASN A 794 27.85 47.26 27.57
CA ASN A 794 26.94 48.43 27.44
C ASN A 794 27.00 49.43 26.24
N ALA A 795 25.92 49.36 25.43
CA ALA A 795 25.02 50.48 25.09
C ALA A 795 25.48 51.49 23.96
N PRO A 796 24.65 52.48 23.55
CA PRO A 796 23.93 52.33 22.26
C PRO A 796 23.93 53.58 21.35
N ASP A 797 23.38 53.47 20.14
CA ASP A 797 22.75 54.61 19.45
C ASP A 797 21.74 54.17 18.36
N THR A 798 20.97 55.14 17.84
CA THR A 798 20.01 55.05 16.72
C THR A 798 20.67 54.65 15.38
N GLU A 799 19.97 54.17 14.35
CA GLU A 799 18.67 54.60 13.82
C GLU A 799 17.87 53.46 13.15
#